data_AF-D3B0C8-F1
#
_entry.id   AF-D3B0C8-F1
#
_cell.length_a   1.000
_cell.length_b   1.000
_cell.length_c   1.000
_cell.angle_alpha   90.00
_cell.angle_beta   90.00
_cell.angle_gamma   90.00
#
_symmetry.space_group_name_H-M   'P 1'
#
loop_
_entity.id
_entity.type
_entity.pdbx_description
1 polymer ?
#
loop_
_entity_poly.entity_id
_entity_poly.type
_entity_poly.pdbx_seq_one_letter_code
_entity_poly.pdbx_strand_id
1 'polypeptide(L)'
;MTIEQNSSTADESERDISKKNIKIGIVTCERHPEGSKDDKSMLKQLFDKFEQQCQIVSWTDETVDWEQFTLLIIRSTWDYVGKFEEFKKWLDRIDSLKIKILNDSSVIRWNWNKQYLLELEENGFEIVPSIIVKSDSQTSDSVLSLKEYVKQGVEAGKFDRDQSEYVMKPAVSADAYGTFRFNLDNCQEMDLEFRKYLAEFDMIIQPFVGTIQTDGEDSFLFFNKKFSHACVKRPASQDFRVQENFGGVILPNTNPLDSEIQLASNIVNYISKTKGNLLFARVDMLRYKGRLCLSECELRLFLIANITYNINRNSSSGYHYCTINRNNNNSNGDIKSAAQDDDVNIKIKKILSQFPKIKYGFAYGSGVISQKGYESNSNKQPMIDLVFAVENSEQWHKENIKQNFDHYSFLAYFGESTVTTVQKMAAKVYYNTLLNYNGIRYKYGVIEYNDLLDDLKNWDSLYISGRMMKPILDLPVCEQDALSEMHSVNSSKNQTFAITCALMMLPKQFSEYQLLHQISSISYMGDIRMKGGENPNKIHNIVVNNIESMRAIYMPLIKKNFASYLKIDYSESDNQYHFTQLASTQLDYFEMASLLPPKIRSDVLNNLRKNVKLNNEPTVSADQVRQSISKIVGSSSFNQSAKGVLTAGLFKSVEYIYRKLKSKK
;
A
#
# COMPACT_ATOMS: atom_id res chain seq x y z
N MET A 1 32.82 56.68 -18.84
CA MET A 1 32.27 55.38 -18.39
C MET A 1 30.83 55.32 -18.85
N THR A 2 30.61 54.81 -20.06
CA THR A 2 29.27 54.46 -20.52
C THR A 2 29.44 53.38 -21.58
N ILE A 3 28.79 52.26 -21.31
CA ILE A 3 29.00 50.95 -21.92
C ILE A 3 28.33 50.93 -23.30
N GLU A 4 29.10 50.58 -24.33
CA GLU A 4 28.62 50.29 -25.67
C GLU A 4 27.78 49.01 -25.68
N GLN A 5 26.63 49.11 -26.33
CA GLN A 5 25.78 47.99 -26.71
C GLN A 5 26.47 47.21 -27.83
N ASN A 6 26.87 45.98 -27.55
CA ASN A 6 27.14 44.98 -28.58
C ASN A 6 26.09 43.88 -28.48
N SER A 7 25.21 43.86 -29.46
CA SER A 7 24.32 42.76 -29.81
C SER A 7 25.15 41.56 -30.28
N SER A 8 25.09 40.45 -29.55
CA SER A 8 25.47 39.14 -30.10
C SER A 8 24.25 38.22 -30.10
N THR A 9 23.64 38.12 -31.26
CA THR A 9 22.78 37.03 -31.71
C THR A 9 23.57 35.72 -31.66
N ALA A 10 23.58 35.05 -30.52
CA ALA A 10 24.15 33.73 -30.34
C ALA A 10 23.59 33.05 -29.07
N ASP A 11 22.28 32.81 -28.99
CA ASP A 11 21.75 31.84 -27.99
C ASP A 11 20.35 31.28 -28.31
N GLU A 12 19.97 31.21 -29.60
CA GLU A 12 18.76 30.47 -30.02
C GLU A 12 19.08 29.31 -30.97
N SER A 13 20.28 29.24 -31.54
CA SER A 13 20.71 28.18 -32.45
C SER A 13 21.37 26.97 -31.77
N GLU A 14 21.70 27.02 -30.47
CA GLU A 14 22.23 25.86 -29.72
C GLU A 14 21.14 24.99 -29.07
N ARG A 15 19.89 25.45 -28.98
CA ARG A 15 18.78 24.65 -28.43
C ARG A 15 18.13 23.69 -29.43
N ASP A 16 18.48 23.79 -30.71
CA ASP A 16 17.85 23.04 -31.79
C ASP A 16 18.70 21.85 -32.30
N ILE A 17 19.92 21.68 -31.77
CA ILE A 17 20.82 20.56 -32.10
C ILE A 17 20.71 19.50 -30.99
N SER A 18 19.75 18.57 -31.09
CA SER A 18 19.91 17.12 -30.72
C SER A 18 18.61 16.33 -30.44
N LYS A 19 17.40 16.92 -30.51
CA LYS A 19 16.16 16.11 -30.41
C LYS A 19 15.96 15.10 -31.56
N LYS A 20 16.78 15.16 -32.61
CA LYS A 20 16.60 14.37 -33.85
C LYS A 20 17.25 12.98 -33.88
N ASN A 21 17.93 12.50 -32.83
CA ASN A 21 18.52 11.15 -32.87
C ASN A 21 18.79 10.50 -31.49
N ILE A 22 18.00 10.85 -30.47
CA ILE A 22 18.10 10.13 -29.19
C ILE A 22 17.33 8.81 -29.35
N LYS A 23 17.93 7.68 -28.98
CA LYS A 23 17.28 6.37 -28.92
C LYS A 23 17.64 5.74 -27.59
N ILE A 24 16.64 5.53 -26.75
CA ILE A 24 16.79 5.15 -25.35
C ILE A 24 16.38 3.68 -25.18
N GLY A 25 17.34 2.84 -24.78
CA GLY A 25 17.06 1.47 -24.33
C GLY A 25 16.86 1.43 -22.83
N ILE A 26 15.66 1.03 -22.37
CA ILE A 26 15.37 0.72 -20.98
C ILE A 26 15.67 -0.77 -20.78
N VAL A 27 16.79 -1.06 -20.13
CA VAL A 27 17.30 -2.42 -20.03
C VAL A 27 16.61 -3.17 -18.88
N THR A 28 15.98 -4.29 -19.22
CA THR A 28 15.30 -5.24 -18.34
C THR A 28 15.87 -6.65 -18.53
N CYS A 29 15.23 -7.69 -18.01
CA CYS A 29 15.62 -9.09 -18.17
C CYS A 29 14.52 -9.99 -18.75
N GLU A 30 14.87 -11.23 -19.08
CA GLU A 30 13.96 -12.28 -19.55
C GLU A 30 12.77 -12.53 -18.63
N ARG A 31 12.97 -12.40 -17.31
CA ARG A 31 11.89 -12.57 -16.31
C ARG A 31 10.86 -11.44 -16.38
N HIS A 32 11.26 -10.28 -16.92
CA HIS A 32 10.44 -9.08 -17.07
C HIS A 32 10.58 -8.54 -18.49
N PRO A 33 10.13 -9.27 -19.53
CA PRO A 33 10.41 -8.94 -20.93
C PRO A 33 9.75 -7.62 -21.36
N GLU A 34 8.64 -7.25 -20.72
CA GLU A 34 7.96 -5.97 -20.90
C GLU A 34 8.37 -4.91 -19.87
N GLY A 35 9.41 -5.16 -19.07
CA GLY A 35 9.84 -4.33 -17.95
C GLY A 35 8.97 -4.46 -16.69
N SER A 36 9.45 -3.91 -15.58
CA SER A 36 8.69 -3.80 -14.34
C SER A 36 7.53 -2.80 -14.48
N LYS A 37 6.64 -2.75 -13.47
CA LYS A 37 5.56 -1.75 -13.40
C LYS A 37 6.10 -0.32 -13.53
N ASP A 38 7.24 -0.04 -12.91
CA ASP A 38 7.80 1.31 -12.92
C ASP A 38 8.55 1.61 -14.22
N ASP A 39 9.12 0.59 -14.87
CA ASP A 39 9.70 0.76 -16.21
C ASP A 39 8.62 1.13 -17.23
N LYS A 40 7.44 0.50 -17.14
CA LYS A 40 6.28 0.83 -18.00
C LYS A 40 5.76 2.24 -17.72
N SER A 41 5.70 2.65 -16.45
CA SER A 41 5.27 4.00 -16.04
C SER A 41 6.26 5.08 -16.53
N MET A 42 7.57 4.83 -16.35
CA MET A 42 8.64 5.70 -16.86
C MET A 42 8.62 5.75 -18.39
N LEU A 43 8.47 4.61 -19.06
CA LEU A 43 8.40 4.52 -20.51
C LEU A 43 7.26 5.38 -21.07
N LYS A 44 6.07 5.34 -20.44
CA LYS A 44 4.94 6.20 -20.82
C LYS A 44 5.30 7.69 -20.76
N GLN A 45 5.90 8.13 -19.65
CA GLN A 45 6.30 9.53 -19.48
C GLN A 45 7.44 9.95 -20.42
N LEU A 46 8.36 9.04 -20.74
CA LEU A 46 9.43 9.28 -21.71
C LEU A 46 8.90 9.31 -23.14
N PHE A 47 7.92 8.47 -23.49
CA PHE A 47 7.25 8.52 -24.80
C PHE A 47 6.58 9.86 -25.05
N ASP A 48 5.91 10.44 -24.05
CA ASP A 48 5.29 11.75 -24.17
C ASP A 48 6.31 12.88 -24.45
N LYS A 49 7.58 12.67 -24.08
CA LYS A 49 8.65 13.67 -24.21
C LYS A 49 9.60 13.44 -25.38
N PHE A 50 9.77 12.19 -25.80
CA PHE A 50 10.74 11.76 -26.82
C PHE A 50 10.12 10.97 -27.98
N GLU A 51 8.78 10.96 -28.12
CA GLU A 51 8.04 10.48 -29.31
C GLU A 51 8.57 9.17 -29.93
N GLN A 52 8.21 8.03 -29.35
CA GLN A 52 8.60 6.68 -29.79
C GLN A 52 10.09 6.32 -29.74
N GLN A 53 10.97 7.19 -29.26
CA GLN A 53 12.42 6.95 -29.18
C GLN A 53 12.86 6.07 -27.99
N CYS A 54 11.94 5.47 -27.24
CA CYS A 54 12.23 4.66 -26.06
C CYS A 54 11.74 3.23 -26.25
N GLN A 55 12.58 2.24 -25.91
CA GLN A 55 12.24 0.82 -26.03
C GLN A 55 12.68 0.07 -24.78
N ILE A 56 11.84 -0.86 -24.31
CA ILE A 56 12.25 -1.85 -23.30
C ILE A 56 12.96 -3.01 -24.00
N VAL A 57 14.15 -3.34 -23.54
CA VAL A 57 14.99 -4.39 -24.13
C VAL A 57 15.57 -5.30 -23.06
N SER A 58 15.54 -6.61 -23.28
CA SER A 58 16.17 -7.57 -22.36
C SER A 58 17.68 -7.60 -22.59
N TRP A 59 18.48 -7.58 -21.52
CA TRP A 59 19.94 -7.66 -21.62
C TRP A 59 20.43 -9.01 -22.15
N THR A 60 19.63 -10.07 -22.03
CA THR A 60 19.93 -11.43 -22.49
C THR A 60 19.39 -11.72 -23.90
N ASP A 61 18.61 -10.82 -24.50
CA ASP A 61 18.07 -11.02 -25.84
C ASP A 61 19.18 -10.77 -26.89
N GLU A 62 19.69 -11.87 -27.45
CA GLU A 62 20.74 -11.85 -28.47
C GLU A 62 20.30 -11.20 -29.78
N THR A 63 19.00 -11.04 -30.02
CA THR A 63 18.45 -10.42 -31.24
C THR A 63 18.46 -8.89 -31.20
N VAL A 64 18.74 -8.29 -30.04
CA VAL A 64 18.80 -6.83 -29.87
C VAL A 64 20.02 -6.25 -30.57
N ASP A 65 19.77 -5.39 -31.55
CA ASP A 65 20.78 -4.50 -32.11
C ASP A 65 21.07 -3.37 -31.12
N TRP A 66 22.14 -3.48 -30.34
CA TRP A 66 22.49 -2.48 -29.33
C TRP A 66 23.01 -1.16 -29.92
N GLU A 67 23.62 -1.18 -31.12
CA GLU A 67 24.18 0.02 -31.76
C GLU A 67 23.10 1.03 -32.18
N GLN A 68 21.86 0.59 -32.27
CA GLN A 68 20.73 1.47 -32.52
C GLN A 68 20.49 2.47 -31.37
N PHE A 69 20.94 2.17 -30.14
CA PHE A 69 20.71 3.03 -28.98
C PHE A 69 21.84 4.03 -28.79
N THR A 70 21.49 5.28 -28.55
CA THR A 70 22.46 6.32 -28.15
C THR A 70 22.55 6.44 -26.64
N LEU A 71 21.59 5.87 -25.91
CA LEU A 71 21.46 5.95 -24.47
C LEU A 71 20.85 4.66 -23.90
N LEU A 72 21.38 4.16 -22.80
CA LEU A 72 20.83 3.04 -22.05
C LEU A 72 20.53 3.44 -20.60
N ILE A 73 19.46 2.89 -20.06
CA ILE A 73 19.07 3.02 -18.65
C ILE A 73 18.92 1.61 -18.09
N ILE A 74 19.82 1.20 -17.19
CA ILE A 74 19.78 -0.13 -16.57
C ILE A 74 18.78 -0.13 -15.42
N ARG A 75 17.75 -0.98 -15.55
CA ARG A 75 16.61 -1.06 -14.62
C ARG A 75 16.50 -2.47 -14.06
N SER A 76 15.42 -3.18 -14.37
CA SER A 76 14.99 -4.46 -13.77
C SER A 76 15.78 -5.67 -14.30
N THR A 77 17.11 -5.59 -14.26
CA THR A 77 18.05 -6.64 -14.69
C THR A 77 18.31 -7.67 -13.58
N TRP A 78 17.31 -7.98 -12.74
CA TRP A 78 17.49 -8.69 -11.47
C TRP A 78 17.92 -10.14 -11.58
N ASP A 79 17.76 -10.77 -12.74
CA ASP A 79 18.26 -12.12 -13.02
C ASP A 79 19.78 -12.20 -13.17
N TYR A 80 20.49 -11.06 -13.22
CA TYR A 80 21.95 -11.01 -13.36
C TYR A 80 22.69 -11.80 -12.26
N VAL A 81 22.10 -11.94 -11.07
CA VAL A 81 22.70 -12.71 -9.96
C VAL A 81 22.91 -14.18 -10.37
N GLY A 82 21.96 -14.76 -11.10
CA GLY A 82 22.07 -16.14 -11.62
C GLY A 82 22.88 -16.26 -12.91
N LYS A 83 23.22 -15.14 -13.55
CA LYS A 83 23.94 -15.06 -14.84
C LYS A 83 25.09 -14.03 -14.77
N PHE A 84 25.81 -13.98 -13.66
CA PHE A 84 26.71 -12.85 -13.34
C PHE A 84 27.84 -12.68 -14.36
N GLU A 85 28.48 -13.77 -14.76
CA GLU A 85 29.54 -13.75 -15.77
C GLU A 85 29.03 -13.32 -17.16
N GLU A 86 27.79 -13.70 -17.51
CA GLU A 86 27.15 -13.25 -18.74
C GLU A 86 26.83 -11.75 -18.67
N PHE A 87 26.33 -11.26 -17.53
CA PHE A 87 26.03 -9.85 -17.32
C PHE A 87 27.29 -8.99 -17.41
N LYS A 88 28.42 -9.47 -16.86
CA LYS A 88 29.72 -8.81 -16.99
C LYS A 88 30.15 -8.71 -18.45
N LYS A 89 30.09 -9.82 -19.20
CA LYS A 89 30.40 -9.83 -20.64
C LYS A 89 29.48 -8.92 -21.45
N TRP A 90 28.19 -8.88 -21.11
CA TRP A 90 27.23 -7.98 -21.72
C TRP A 90 27.61 -6.52 -21.46
N LEU A 91 27.92 -6.14 -20.21
CA LEU A 91 28.31 -4.77 -19.89
C LEU A 91 29.64 -4.38 -20.57
N ASP A 92 30.61 -5.31 -20.67
CA ASP A 92 31.85 -5.12 -21.42
C ASP A 92 31.57 -4.86 -22.91
N ARG A 93 30.62 -5.59 -23.50
CA ARG A 93 30.17 -5.37 -24.88
C ARG A 93 29.55 -3.98 -25.03
N ILE A 94 28.63 -3.58 -24.15
CA ILE A 94 28.00 -2.25 -24.21
C ILE A 94 29.05 -1.12 -24.10
N ASP A 95 30.01 -1.25 -23.19
CA ASP A 95 31.11 -0.29 -23.04
C ASP A 95 31.96 -0.20 -24.32
N SER A 96 32.24 -1.34 -24.97
CA SER A 96 33.00 -1.37 -26.23
C SER A 96 32.30 -0.67 -27.40
N LEU A 97 30.96 -0.67 -27.40
CA LEU A 97 30.11 0.05 -28.35
C LEU A 97 30.03 1.56 -28.05
N LYS A 98 30.60 2.02 -26.93
CA LYS A 98 30.60 3.43 -26.48
C LYS A 98 29.20 4.03 -26.32
N ILE A 99 28.21 3.19 -26.03
CA ILE A 99 26.83 3.64 -25.78
C ILE A 99 26.78 4.28 -24.38
N LYS A 100 26.16 5.45 -24.27
CA LYS A 100 26.05 6.15 -22.97
C LYS A 100 25.10 5.40 -22.04
N ILE A 101 25.53 5.05 -20.84
CA ILE A 101 24.68 4.44 -19.80
C ILE A 101 24.37 5.50 -18.74
N LEU A 102 23.10 5.66 -18.37
CA LEU A 102 22.70 6.53 -17.26
C LEU A 102 22.71 5.77 -15.94
N ASN A 103 23.55 6.27 -15.02
CA ASN A 103 24.39 5.53 -14.08
C ASN A 103 25.55 4.84 -14.80
N ASP A 104 26.72 5.50 -14.80
CA ASP A 104 27.90 5.07 -15.55
C ASP A 104 28.26 3.60 -15.24
N SER A 105 28.78 2.85 -16.23
CA SER A 105 29.14 1.43 -16.05
C SER A 105 30.17 1.21 -14.94
N SER A 106 31.08 2.17 -14.72
CA SER A 106 32.02 2.15 -13.60
C SER A 106 31.31 2.11 -12.24
N VAL A 107 30.22 2.85 -12.08
CA VAL A 107 29.39 2.86 -10.87
C VAL A 107 28.68 1.53 -10.69
N ILE A 108 28.15 0.96 -11.78
CA ILE A 108 27.46 -0.33 -11.77
C ILE A 108 28.41 -1.45 -11.34
N ARG A 109 29.61 -1.49 -11.92
CA ARG A 109 30.68 -2.46 -11.58
C ARG A 109 31.21 -2.28 -10.17
N TRP A 110 31.21 -1.06 -9.64
CA TRP A 110 31.57 -0.84 -8.24
C TRP A 110 30.46 -1.34 -7.29
N ASN A 111 29.19 -1.09 -7.63
CA ASN A 111 28.05 -1.35 -6.74
C ASN A 111 27.48 -2.77 -6.81
N TRP A 112 27.78 -3.58 -7.83
CA TRP A 112 27.24 -4.95 -7.93
C TRP A 112 27.71 -5.91 -6.83
N ASN A 113 28.73 -5.53 -6.07
CA ASN A 113 29.36 -6.30 -4.99
C ASN A 113 29.38 -5.44 -3.74
N LYS A 114 28.73 -5.92 -2.68
CA LYS A 114 28.52 -5.21 -1.41
C LYS A 114 29.81 -4.90 -0.63
N GLN A 115 30.99 -5.30 -1.10
CA GLN A 115 32.27 -4.82 -0.59
C GLN A 115 32.39 -3.28 -0.65
N TYR A 116 31.61 -2.60 -1.50
CA TYR A 116 31.51 -1.14 -1.49
C TYR A 116 31.12 -0.56 -0.12
N LEU A 117 30.43 -1.32 0.75
CA LEU A 117 30.07 -0.87 2.09
C LEU A 117 31.32 -0.61 2.94
N LEU A 118 32.32 -1.50 2.87
CA LEU A 118 33.58 -1.33 3.62
C LEU A 118 34.36 -0.11 3.10
N GLU A 119 34.35 0.10 1.78
CA GLU A 119 34.98 1.30 1.20
C GLU A 119 34.30 2.59 1.71
N LEU A 120 32.97 2.61 1.78
CA LEU A 120 32.23 3.76 2.32
C LEU A 120 32.52 3.97 3.81
N GLU A 121 32.63 2.90 4.59
CA GLU A 121 33.01 2.96 6.00
C GLU A 121 34.41 3.56 6.20
N GLU A 122 35.40 3.13 5.42
CA GLU A 122 36.77 3.68 5.43
C GLU A 122 36.80 5.19 5.10
N ASN A 123 35.79 5.67 4.38
CA ASN A 123 35.62 7.08 4.03
C ASN A 123 34.69 7.85 4.99
N GLY A 124 34.36 7.26 6.14
CA GLY A 124 33.65 7.92 7.24
C GLY A 124 32.13 7.88 7.17
N PHE A 125 31.55 7.06 6.29
CA PHE A 125 30.10 6.83 6.28
C PHE A 125 29.70 5.74 7.28
N GLU A 126 28.64 5.98 8.05
CA GLU A 126 28.12 4.94 8.94
C GLU A 126 27.42 3.85 8.13
N ILE A 127 27.89 2.61 8.28
CA ILE A 127 27.28 1.40 7.70
C ILE A 127 26.80 0.48 8.81
N VAL A 128 25.89 -0.44 8.49
CA VAL A 128 25.66 -1.60 9.36
C VAL A 128 26.99 -2.36 9.44
N PRO A 129 27.53 -2.64 10.65
CA PRO A 129 28.84 -3.26 10.77
C PRO A 129 28.94 -4.53 9.95
N SER A 130 30.04 -4.67 9.21
CA SER A 130 30.14 -5.69 8.17
C SER A 130 31.52 -6.32 8.17
N ILE A 131 31.57 -7.64 7.95
CA ILE A 131 32.80 -8.34 7.55
C ILE A 131 32.54 -9.06 6.21
N ILE A 132 33.58 -9.15 5.37
CA ILE A 132 33.54 -9.89 4.12
C ILE A 132 34.36 -11.17 4.28
N VAL A 133 33.76 -12.30 3.99
CA VAL A 133 34.42 -13.60 3.91
C VAL A 133 34.61 -13.92 2.43
N LYS A 134 35.87 -14.10 2.03
CA LYS A 134 36.23 -14.35 0.64
C LYS A 134 35.93 -15.79 0.26
N SER A 135 35.34 -15.99 -0.92
CA SER A 135 35.20 -17.34 -1.49
C SER A 135 36.60 -17.90 -1.77
N ASP A 136 36.96 -19.02 -1.14
CA ASP A 136 38.15 -19.77 -1.52
C ASP A 136 37.73 -21.01 -2.32
N SER A 137 37.93 -20.94 -3.64
CA SER A 137 37.60 -22.01 -4.58
C SER A 137 38.46 -23.27 -4.43
N GLN A 138 39.49 -23.27 -3.55
CA GLN A 138 40.48 -24.35 -3.49
C GLN A 138 40.49 -25.20 -2.22
N THR A 139 39.79 -24.84 -1.12
CA THR A 139 39.87 -25.62 0.14
C THR A 139 38.56 -25.71 0.92
N SER A 140 37.67 -26.62 0.52
CA SER A 140 36.37 -26.85 1.22
C SER A 140 36.51 -27.39 2.66
N ASP A 141 37.67 -27.94 3.04
CA ASP A 141 37.89 -28.58 4.34
C ASP A 141 38.46 -27.64 5.43
N SER A 142 38.82 -26.39 5.08
CA SER A 142 39.39 -25.40 6.02
C SER A 142 38.54 -24.15 6.22
N VAL A 143 37.29 -24.14 5.76
CA VAL A 143 36.36 -23.03 6.00
C VAL A 143 36.01 -22.99 7.49
N LEU A 144 36.27 -21.85 8.13
CA LEU A 144 35.92 -21.63 9.53
C LEU A 144 34.39 -21.64 9.72
N SER A 145 33.94 -21.96 10.92
CA SER A 145 32.52 -21.86 11.29
C SER A 145 32.05 -20.40 11.30
N LEU A 146 30.74 -20.17 11.14
CA LEU A 146 30.11 -18.86 11.31
C LEU A 146 30.46 -18.24 12.67
N LYS A 147 30.54 -19.05 13.72
CA LYS A 147 30.92 -18.62 15.06
C LYS A 147 32.35 -18.07 15.13
N GLU A 148 33.29 -18.67 14.41
CA GLU A 148 34.68 -18.20 14.34
C GLU A 148 34.81 -16.91 13.53
N TYR A 149 34.08 -16.78 12.42
CA TYR A 149 34.03 -15.52 11.67
C TYR A 149 33.41 -14.39 12.49
N VAL A 150 32.33 -14.66 13.22
CA VAL A 150 31.75 -13.68 14.17
C VAL A 150 32.77 -13.33 15.25
N LYS A 151 33.50 -14.30 15.81
CA LYS A 151 34.56 -14.05 16.79
C LYS A 151 35.65 -13.11 16.23
N GLN A 152 36.08 -13.33 15.00
CA GLN A 152 37.03 -12.42 14.33
C GLN A 152 36.44 -11.01 14.16
N GLY A 153 35.16 -10.90 13.79
CA GLY A 153 34.48 -9.60 13.73
C GLY A 153 34.43 -8.88 15.08
N VAL A 154 34.24 -9.62 16.18
CA VAL A 154 34.32 -9.07 17.55
C VAL A 154 35.74 -8.64 17.91
N GLU A 155 36.74 -9.46 17.61
CA GLU A 155 38.17 -9.16 17.86
C GLU A 155 38.66 -7.95 17.06
N ALA A 156 38.14 -7.77 15.84
CA ALA A 156 38.41 -6.63 14.98
C ALA A 156 37.60 -5.38 15.37
N GLY A 157 36.76 -5.44 16.42
CA GLY A 157 35.93 -4.33 16.88
C GLY A 157 34.77 -3.97 15.95
N LYS A 158 34.42 -4.84 14.99
CA LYS A 158 33.27 -4.68 14.11
C LYS A 158 31.96 -5.09 14.78
N PHE A 159 31.99 -6.15 15.57
CA PHE A 159 30.79 -6.68 16.23
C PHE A 159 30.88 -6.54 17.76
N ASP A 160 29.73 -6.31 18.37
CA ASP A 160 29.62 -6.25 19.82
C ASP A 160 29.64 -7.65 20.45
N ARG A 161 30.15 -7.75 21.68
CA ARG A 161 30.31 -9.03 22.39
C ARG A 161 28.98 -9.64 22.85
N ASP A 162 27.96 -8.81 23.02
CA ASP A 162 26.62 -9.17 23.47
C ASP A 162 25.64 -9.45 22.32
N GLN A 163 26.06 -9.22 21.07
CA GLN A 163 25.26 -9.57 19.89
C GLN A 163 25.23 -11.10 19.71
N SER A 164 24.04 -11.69 19.69
CA SER A 164 23.85 -13.14 19.49
C SER A 164 23.27 -13.51 18.14
N GLU A 165 22.69 -12.55 17.42
CA GLU A 165 22.01 -12.77 16.15
C GLU A 165 22.67 -12.01 15.00
N TYR A 166 22.78 -12.67 13.85
CA TYR A 166 23.51 -12.17 12.69
C TYR A 166 22.74 -12.47 11.41
N VAL A 167 23.10 -11.77 10.34
CA VAL A 167 22.66 -12.02 8.97
C VAL A 167 23.87 -12.35 8.12
N MET A 168 23.76 -13.37 7.29
CA MET A 168 24.70 -13.66 6.21
C MET A 168 24.02 -13.52 4.85
N LYS A 169 24.73 -12.99 3.85
CA LYS A 169 24.26 -12.92 2.46
C LYS A 169 25.42 -12.91 1.46
N PRO A 170 25.24 -13.34 0.20
CA PRO A 170 26.24 -13.14 -0.84
C PRO A 170 26.51 -11.66 -1.07
N ALA A 171 27.77 -11.30 -1.30
CA ALA A 171 28.20 -9.96 -1.62
C ALA A 171 27.64 -9.50 -2.98
N VAL A 172 27.43 -10.43 -3.92
CA VAL A 172 26.69 -10.21 -5.16
C VAL A 172 25.31 -10.84 -5.00
N SER A 173 24.29 -10.02 -4.75
CA SER A 173 22.92 -10.48 -4.48
C SER A 173 21.88 -9.39 -4.78
N ALA A 174 20.66 -9.82 -5.05
CA ALA A 174 19.45 -9.00 -5.19
C ALA A 174 18.23 -9.77 -4.63
N ASP A 175 17.12 -9.09 -4.36
CA ASP A 175 15.85 -9.69 -3.90
C ASP A 175 15.95 -10.66 -2.70
N ALA A 176 16.83 -10.36 -1.76
CA ALA A 176 17.18 -11.22 -0.61
C ALA A 176 17.68 -12.63 -0.96
N TYR A 177 18.17 -12.82 -2.19
CA TYR A 177 18.83 -14.06 -2.61
C TYR A 177 19.97 -14.43 -1.66
N GLY A 178 19.92 -15.65 -1.13
CA GLY A 178 20.92 -16.17 -0.20
C GLY A 178 21.03 -15.42 1.12
N THR A 179 20.02 -14.65 1.53
CA THR A 179 20.05 -13.90 2.80
C THR A 179 19.43 -14.72 3.93
N PHE A 180 20.23 -15.01 4.97
CA PHE A 180 19.82 -15.85 6.10
C PHE A 180 20.10 -15.14 7.43
N ARG A 181 19.19 -15.28 8.39
CA ARG A 181 19.40 -14.92 9.80
C ARG A 181 19.85 -16.16 10.57
N PHE A 182 20.81 -16.01 11.46
CA PHE A 182 21.28 -17.09 12.34
C PHE A 182 21.60 -16.58 13.74
N ASN A 183 21.56 -17.47 14.73
CA ASN A 183 21.95 -17.20 16.11
C ASN A 183 23.21 -18.01 16.46
N LEU A 184 24.12 -17.45 17.27
CA LEU A 184 25.35 -18.12 17.66
C LEU A 184 25.16 -19.42 18.44
N ASP A 185 24.05 -19.56 19.16
CA ASP A 185 23.74 -20.74 19.98
C ASP A 185 23.39 -21.98 19.12
N ASN A 186 22.92 -21.77 17.88
CA ASN A 186 22.54 -22.84 16.95
C ASN A 186 23.14 -22.68 15.54
N CYS A 187 24.16 -21.84 15.37
CA CYS A 187 24.75 -21.51 14.06
C CYS A 187 25.34 -22.70 13.29
N GLN A 188 25.63 -23.82 13.97
CA GLN A 188 26.14 -25.04 13.35
C GLN A 188 25.19 -25.59 12.27
N GLU A 189 23.88 -25.41 12.45
CA GLU A 189 22.88 -25.82 11.44
C GLU A 189 22.98 -24.99 10.16
N MET A 190 23.49 -23.75 10.26
CA MET A 190 23.63 -22.82 9.14
C MET A 190 25.02 -22.84 8.48
N ASP A 191 26.01 -23.52 9.08
CA ASP A 191 27.37 -23.61 8.53
C ASP A 191 27.41 -24.36 7.18
N LEU A 192 26.47 -25.29 6.93
CA LEU A 192 26.36 -25.99 5.65
C LEU A 192 25.91 -25.03 4.54
N GLU A 193 24.82 -24.30 4.79
CA GLU A 193 24.26 -23.29 3.90
C GLU A 193 25.27 -22.18 3.65
N PHE A 194 25.96 -21.70 4.68
CA PHE A 194 27.03 -20.71 4.55
C PHE A 194 28.13 -21.20 3.59
N ARG A 195 28.65 -22.41 3.80
CA ARG A 195 29.69 -23.01 2.93
C ARG A 195 29.23 -23.18 1.50
N LYS A 196 27.96 -23.57 1.29
CA LYS A 196 27.37 -23.70 -0.05
C LYS A 196 27.44 -22.37 -0.82
N TYR A 197 27.03 -21.27 -0.20
CA TYR A 197 27.09 -19.96 -0.86
C TYR A 197 28.52 -19.43 -0.96
N LEU A 198 29.36 -19.65 0.04
CA LEU A 198 30.77 -19.22 0.04
C LEU A 198 31.60 -19.89 -1.06
N ALA A 199 31.25 -21.10 -1.49
CA ALA A 199 31.90 -21.79 -2.59
C ALA A 199 31.73 -21.06 -3.94
N GLU A 200 30.66 -20.26 -4.08
CA GLU A 200 30.32 -19.57 -5.32
C GLU A 200 30.51 -18.05 -5.24
N PHE A 201 30.35 -17.45 -4.06
CA PHE A 201 30.36 -16.00 -3.87
C PHE A 201 31.09 -15.61 -2.59
N ASP A 202 31.76 -14.45 -2.62
CA ASP A 202 32.11 -13.74 -1.38
C ASP A 202 30.84 -13.54 -0.53
N MET A 203 30.95 -13.73 0.78
CA MET A 203 29.85 -13.57 1.73
C MET A 203 30.06 -12.34 2.60
N ILE A 204 28.97 -11.66 2.97
CA ILE A 204 28.97 -10.62 4.00
C ILE A 204 28.23 -11.12 5.23
N ILE A 205 28.79 -10.85 6.42
CA ILE A 205 28.16 -11.11 7.71
C ILE A 205 27.95 -9.76 8.41
N GLN A 206 26.76 -9.56 8.96
CA GLN A 206 26.31 -8.34 9.63
C GLN A 206 25.56 -8.69 10.92
N PRO A 207 25.57 -7.84 11.97
CA PRO A 207 24.69 -8.04 13.10
C PRO A 207 23.22 -7.94 12.64
N PHE A 208 22.35 -8.76 13.22
CA PHE A 208 20.93 -8.67 12.96
C PHE A 208 20.38 -7.38 13.59
N VAL A 209 19.92 -6.45 12.75
CA VAL A 209 19.37 -5.17 13.18
C VAL A 209 17.88 -5.32 13.48
N GLY A 210 17.53 -5.70 14.72
CA GLY A 210 16.16 -6.04 15.11
C GLY A 210 15.12 -4.91 14.95
N THR A 211 15.55 -3.65 14.98
CA THR A 211 14.70 -2.48 14.70
C THR A 211 14.12 -2.49 13.28
N ILE A 212 14.61 -3.33 12.37
CA ILE A 212 13.98 -3.57 11.07
C ILE A 212 12.50 -4.00 11.21
N GLN A 213 12.14 -4.67 12.31
CA GLN A 213 10.76 -5.10 12.58
C GLN A 213 9.86 -3.99 13.14
N THR A 214 10.42 -3.03 13.89
CA THR A 214 9.67 -1.93 14.52
C THR A 214 9.67 -0.68 13.64
N ASP A 215 10.85 -0.29 13.20
CA ASP A 215 11.14 0.97 12.53
C ASP A 215 11.05 0.77 11.02
N GLY A 216 11.60 -0.34 10.52
CA GLY A 216 11.74 -0.66 9.10
C GLY A 216 13.11 -0.26 8.53
N GLU A 217 13.25 -0.39 7.22
CA GLU A 217 14.36 0.13 6.43
C GLU A 217 13.96 1.44 5.76
N ASP A 218 14.64 2.53 6.09
CA ASP A 218 14.44 3.84 5.48
C ASP A 218 15.18 3.87 4.12
N SER A 219 14.43 4.00 3.04
CA SER A 219 14.92 4.08 1.67
C SER A 219 14.77 5.50 1.12
N PHE A 220 15.88 6.19 0.87
CA PHE A 220 15.92 7.55 0.33
C PHE A 220 16.20 7.52 -1.19
N LEU A 221 15.31 8.11 -1.99
CA LEU A 221 15.41 8.11 -3.45
C LEU A 221 15.91 9.46 -3.97
N PHE A 222 16.86 9.38 -4.90
CA PHE A 222 17.52 10.52 -5.51
C PHE A 222 17.40 10.48 -7.03
N PHE A 223 17.11 11.63 -7.66
CA PHE A 223 17.17 11.82 -9.11
C PHE A 223 18.06 13.00 -9.43
N ASN A 224 19.00 12.79 -10.35
CA ASN A 224 20.05 13.74 -10.68
C ASN A 224 20.74 14.28 -9.41
N LYS A 225 21.04 13.35 -8.48
CA LYS A 225 21.64 13.60 -7.15
C LYS A 225 20.80 14.44 -6.19
N LYS A 226 19.59 14.84 -6.56
CA LYS A 226 18.67 15.57 -5.69
C LYS A 226 17.73 14.61 -5.00
N PHE A 227 17.56 14.79 -3.69
CA PHE A 227 16.55 14.05 -2.94
C PHE A 227 15.16 14.28 -3.55
N SER A 228 14.40 13.20 -3.68
CA SER A 228 13.04 13.23 -4.22
C SER A 228 12.02 12.87 -3.15
N HIS A 229 12.14 11.68 -2.58
CA HIS A 229 11.22 11.16 -1.58
C HIS A 229 11.87 10.01 -0.80
N ALA A 230 11.26 9.63 0.32
CA ALA A 230 11.67 8.51 1.12
C ALA A 230 10.50 7.54 1.36
N CYS A 231 10.82 6.29 1.62
CA CYS A 231 9.87 5.27 2.02
C CYS A 231 10.45 4.41 3.12
N VAL A 232 9.59 3.76 3.90
CA VAL A 232 9.94 2.79 4.93
C VAL A 232 9.52 1.42 4.43
N LYS A 233 10.48 0.53 4.22
CA LYS A 233 10.21 -0.87 3.88
C LYS A 233 10.18 -1.69 5.15
N ARG A 234 9.07 -2.37 5.45
CA ARG A 234 8.90 -3.16 6.68
C ARG A 234 8.70 -4.63 6.33
N PRO A 235 9.38 -5.56 7.03
CA PRO A 235 9.19 -6.98 6.80
C PRO A 235 7.82 -7.45 7.29
N ALA A 236 7.45 -8.68 6.91
CA ALA A 236 6.31 -9.38 7.51
C ALA A 236 6.43 -9.47 9.04
N SER A 237 5.29 -9.74 9.70
CA SER A 237 5.34 -10.25 11.07
C SER A 237 6.20 -11.52 11.12
N GLN A 238 7.18 -11.54 12.03
CA GLN A 238 8.14 -12.63 12.23
C GLN A 238 9.15 -12.88 11.08
N ASP A 239 9.17 -12.04 10.04
CA ASP A 239 10.25 -12.02 9.04
C ASP A 239 11.17 -10.81 9.28
N PHE A 240 12.26 -10.73 8.53
CA PHE A 240 13.19 -9.60 8.51
C PHE A 240 13.48 -9.09 7.10
N ARG A 241 13.09 -9.82 6.06
CA ARG A 241 13.26 -9.42 4.66
C ARG A 241 12.16 -8.42 4.29
N VAL A 242 12.58 -7.28 3.76
CA VAL A 242 11.72 -6.13 3.42
C VAL A 242 11.20 -6.15 1.98
N GLN A 243 11.54 -7.18 1.21
CA GLN A 243 11.09 -7.35 -0.17
C GLN A 243 9.65 -7.86 -0.20
N GLU A 244 8.85 -7.32 -1.13
CA GLU A 244 7.43 -7.67 -1.31
C GLU A 244 7.23 -9.18 -1.51
N ASN A 245 8.20 -9.90 -2.10
CA ASN A 245 8.13 -11.36 -2.27
C ASN A 245 8.09 -12.15 -0.95
N PHE A 246 8.52 -11.56 0.16
CA PHE A 246 8.53 -12.19 1.49
C PHE A 246 7.46 -11.66 2.44
N GLY A 247 6.81 -10.55 2.12
CA GLY A 247 6.09 -9.81 3.15
C GLY A 247 6.35 -8.34 3.30
N GLY A 248 7.40 -7.89 2.65
CA GLY A 248 7.77 -6.50 2.63
C GLY A 248 6.59 -5.61 2.28
N VAL A 249 6.27 -4.65 3.14
CA VAL A 249 5.42 -3.52 2.79
C VAL A 249 6.27 -2.29 2.62
N ILE A 250 6.03 -1.55 1.54
CA ILE A 250 6.67 -0.26 1.29
C ILE A 250 5.67 0.83 1.67
N LEU A 251 5.99 1.59 2.71
CA LEU A 251 5.16 2.69 3.20
C LEU A 251 5.82 4.03 2.86
N PRO A 252 5.07 5.08 2.52
CA PRO A 252 5.67 6.41 2.34
C PRO A 252 6.26 6.91 3.66
N ASN A 253 7.51 7.37 3.65
CA ASN A 253 8.06 8.15 4.74
C ASN A 253 7.73 9.62 4.43
N THR A 254 6.62 10.12 4.98
CA THR A 254 6.09 11.45 4.64
C THR A 254 6.78 12.59 5.37
N ASN A 255 7.66 12.30 6.34
CA ASN A 255 8.37 13.32 7.10
C ASN A 255 9.76 12.83 7.56
N PRO A 256 10.66 12.44 6.63
CA PRO A 256 12.04 12.10 6.97
C PRO A 256 12.74 13.32 7.55
N LEU A 257 13.64 13.12 8.53
CA LEU A 257 14.35 14.25 9.14
C LEU A 257 15.36 14.83 8.14
N ASP A 258 15.50 16.17 8.12
CA ASP A 258 16.46 16.84 7.24
C ASP A 258 17.91 16.34 7.45
N SER A 259 18.28 15.98 8.68
CA SER A 259 19.59 15.39 8.99
C SER A 259 19.80 14.01 8.34
N GLU A 260 18.74 13.21 8.24
CA GLU A 260 18.78 11.87 7.63
C GLU A 260 18.84 11.98 6.10
N ILE A 261 18.08 12.91 5.52
CA ILE A 261 18.19 13.26 4.09
C ILE A 261 19.61 13.73 3.77
N GLN A 262 20.21 14.57 4.62
CA GLN A 262 21.56 15.08 4.42
C GLN A 262 22.60 13.94 4.46
N LEU A 263 22.46 12.99 5.38
CA LEU A 263 23.34 11.83 5.47
C LEU A 263 23.29 11.00 4.18
N ALA A 264 22.10 10.64 3.71
CA ALA A 264 21.92 9.92 2.45
C ALA A 264 22.42 10.72 1.24
N SER A 265 22.21 12.05 1.23
CA SER A 265 22.71 12.95 0.17
C SER A 265 24.23 12.97 0.12
N ASN A 266 24.92 12.94 1.26
CA ASN A 266 26.37 12.92 1.32
C ASN A 266 26.94 11.63 0.70
N ILE A 267 26.30 10.48 0.95
CA ILE A 267 26.65 9.19 0.33
C ILE A 267 26.53 9.29 -1.20
N VAL A 268 25.38 9.77 -1.70
CA VAL A 268 25.14 9.93 -3.15
C VAL A 268 26.16 10.87 -3.81
N ASN A 269 26.45 12.00 -3.16
CA ASN A 269 27.44 12.96 -3.66
C ASN A 269 28.85 12.38 -3.68
N TYR A 270 29.24 11.61 -2.65
CA TYR A 270 30.52 10.93 -2.61
C TYR A 270 30.64 9.92 -3.76
N ILE A 271 29.66 9.01 -3.91
CA ILE A 271 29.64 8.02 -4.99
C ILE A 271 29.73 8.72 -6.34
N SER A 272 28.94 9.80 -6.54
CA SER A 272 28.97 10.53 -7.80
C SER A 272 30.33 11.17 -8.09
N LYS A 273 31.03 11.63 -7.05
CA LYS A 273 32.34 12.29 -7.17
C LYS A 273 33.46 11.29 -7.42
N THR A 274 33.39 10.09 -6.83
CA THR A 274 34.49 9.13 -6.83
C THR A 274 34.34 7.98 -7.84
N LYS A 275 33.11 7.64 -8.25
CA LYS A 275 32.84 6.45 -9.08
C LYS A 275 32.27 6.75 -10.46
N GLY A 276 31.53 7.85 -10.62
CA GLY A 276 30.93 8.26 -11.90
C GLY A 276 29.56 8.91 -11.73
N ASN A 277 28.93 9.33 -12.81
CA ASN A 277 27.66 10.05 -12.76
C ASN A 277 26.50 9.16 -12.31
N LEU A 278 25.60 9.75 -11.51
CA LEU A 278 24.37 9.13 -11.04
C LEU A 278 23.14 9.89 -11.56
N LEU A 279 22.39 9.28 -12.47
CA LEU A 279 21.03 9.72 -12.79
C LEU A 279 20.10 9.45 -11.63
N PHE A 280 20.23 8.31 -10.96
CA PHE A 280 19.40 7.97 -9.82
C PHE A 280 20.17 7.13 -8.79
N ALA A 281 19.70 7.16 -7.55
CA ALA A 281 20.19 6.29 -6.48
C ALA A 281 19.08 6.03 -5.47
N ARG A 282 19.09 4.84 -4.87
CA ARG A 282 18.35 4.56 -3.64
C ARG A 282 19.33 4.20 -2.54
N VAL A 283 19.22 4.88 -1.41
CA VAL A 283 20.06 4.67 -0.22
C VAL A 283 19.18 4.04 0.85
N ASP A 284 19.45 2.78 1.17
CA ASP A 284 18.68 1.98 2.12
C ASP A 284 19.42 1.93 3.47
N MET A 285 18.77 2.38 4.54
CA MET A 285 19.37 2.57 5.84
C MET A 285 18.55 1.94 6.96
N LEU A 286 19.24 1.43 7.99
CA LEU A 286 18.63 0.79 9.16
C LEU A 286 19.03 1.53 10.43
N ARG A 287 18.15 1.56 11.43
CA ARG A 287 18.45 2.15 12.74
C ARG A 287 19.22 1.18 13.63
N TYR A 288 20.54 1.17 13.52
CA TYR A 288 21.40 0.35 14.37
C TYR A 288 21.89 1.14 15.58
N LYS A 289 21.58 0.65 16.79
CA LYS A 289 21.94 1.32 18.07
C LYS A 289 21.55 2.80 18.13
N GLY A 290 20.35 3.12 17.65
CA GLY A 290 19.81 4.49 17.64
C GLY A 290 20.40 5.42 16.56
N ARG A 291 21.33 4.93 15.72
CA ARG A 291 21.91 5.68 14.60
C ARG A 291 21.43 5.12 13.27
N LEU A 292 21.31 5.99 12.28
CA LEU A 292 20.93 5.59 10.94
C LEU A 292 22.19 5.15 10.17
N CYS A 293 22.27 3.86 9.86
CA CYS A 293 23.43 3.24 9.25
C CYS A 293 23.06 2.69 7.86
N LEU A 294 23.95 2.86 6.89
CA LEU A 294 23.77 2.36 5.53
C LEU A 294 23.73 0.82 5.53
N SER A 295 22.64 0.26 5.01
CA SER A 295 22.44 -1.17 4.78
C SER A 295 22.83 -1.54 3.35
N GLU A 296 22.35 -0.76 2.37
CA GLU A 296 22.54 -1.01 0.95
C GLU A 296 22.38 0.26 0.10
N CYS A 297 23.03 0.30 -1.07
CA CYS A 297 22.76 1.30 -2.12
C CYS A 297 22.31 0.55 -3.38
N GLU A 298 21.15 0.88 -3.91
CA GLU A 298 20.71 0.37 -5.21
C GLU A 298 20.92 1.43 -6.30
N LEU A 299 21.86 1.15 -7.20
CA LEU A 299 22.23 2.03 -8.32
C LEU A 299 21.79 1.47 -9.69
N ARG A 300 20.93 0.44 -9.68
CA ARG A 300 20.24 -0.15 -10.84
C ARG A 300 18.76 -0.24 -10.44
N LEU A 301 18.07 0.90 -10.54
CA LEU A 301 16.96 1.24 -9.63
C LEU A 301 15.68 0.44 -9.92
N PHE A 302 15.04 -0.04 -8.85
CA PHE A 302 13.59 -0.21 -8.76
C PHE A 302 12.97 1.14 -8.35
N LEU A 303 12.15 1.73 -9.22
CA LEU A 303 11.53 3.04 -8.93
C LEU A 303 10.37 2.76 -7.99
N ILE A 304 10.28 3.41 -6.83
CA ILE A 304 9.03 3.35 -6.05
C ILE A 304 8.12 4.47 -6.58
N ALA A 305 7.68 4.34 -7.84
CA ALA A 305 7.06 5.44 -8.59
C ALA A 305 5.70 5.90 -8.00
N ASN A 306 5.07 5.07 -7.16
CA ASN A 306 3.79 5.38 -6.53
C ASN A 306 3.89 6.32 -5.30
N ILE A 307 5.08 6.83 -4.95
CA ILE A 307 5.30 7.75 -3.81
C ILE A 307 5.78 9.14 -4.28
N THR A 308 5.54 9.51 -5.55
CA THR A 308 6.06 10.77 -6.11
C THR A 308 5.61 12.01 -5.32
N TYR A 309 6.57 12.73 -4.74
CA TYR A 309 6.40 14.05 -4.15
C TYR A 309 6.44 15.11 -5.26
N ASN A 310 5.36 15.88 -5.44
CA ASN A 310 5.41 17.07 -6.28
C ASN A 310 6.27 18.13 -5.56
N ILE A 311 7.48 18.38 -6.05
CA ILE A 311 8.30 19.52 -5.62
C ILE A 311 7.66 20.78 -6.19
N ASN A 312 6.69 21.32 -5.46
CA ASN A 312 6.32 22.72 -5.51
C ASN A 312 6.11 23.21 -4.07
N ARG A 313 7.22 23.55 -3.40
CA ARG A 313 7.17 24.43 -2.22
C ARG A 313 6.81 25.84 -2.71
N ASN A 314 5.53 26.04 -2.99
CA ASN A 314 4.81 27.32 -3.00
C ASN A 314 3.35 27.06 -3.41
N SER A 315 2.61 26.41 -2.53
CA SER A 315 1.17 26.64 -2.38
C SER A 315 0.73 26.09 -1.04
N SER A 316 0.30 27.01 -0.18
CA SER A 316 -0.51 26.70 0.99
C SER A 316 -1.75 25.95 0.51
N SER A 317 -2.11 24.87 1.22
CA SER A 317 -3.24 23.95 0.98
C SER A 317 -3.00 22.78 0.01
N GLY A 318 -3.01 21.55 0.54
CA GLY A 318 -2.93 20.32 -0.25
C GLY A 318 -3.02 19.07 0.62
N TYR A 319 -4.23 18.58 0.84
CA TYR A 319 -4.54 17.33 1.55
C TYR A 319 -4.25 16.12 0.68
N HIS A 320 -3.41 15.15 1.09
CA HIS A 320 -3.29 13.86 0.38
C HIS A 320 -3.55 12.66 1.29
N TYR A 321 -4.41 11.78 0.76
CA TYR A 321 -5.14 10.72 1.45
C TYR A 321 -4.41 9.39 1.30
N CYS A 322 -4.50 8.58 2.35
CA CYS A 322 -4.00 7.21 2.37
C CYS A 322 -5.07 6.29 1.79
N THR A 323 -4.81 5.70 0.62
CA THR A 323 -5.45 4.46 0.23
C THR A 323 -4.45 3.33 0.23
N ILE A 324 -4.80 2.26 0.91
CA ILE A 324 -4.11 0.99 0.81
C ILE A 324 -4.40 0.45 -0.60
N ASN A 325 -3.46 0.62 -1.51
CA ASN A 325 -3.42 -0.20 -2.71
C ASN A 325 -2.96 -1.59 -2.24
N ARG A 326 -3.91 -2.48 -1.91
CA ARG A 326 -3.62 -3.87 -1.57
C ARG A 326 -3.20 -4.60 -2.86
N ASN A 327 -1.91 -4.56 -3.14
CA ASN A 327 -1.24 -5.63 -3.87
C ASN A 327 -0.22 -6.25 -2.89
N ASN A 328 -0.34 -7.57 -2.75
CA ASN A 328 0.33 -8.44 -1.80
C ASN A 328 1.84 -8.55 -2.08
N ASN A 329 2.71 -9.01 -1.16
CA ASN A 329 2.61 -10.18 -0.27
C ASN A 329 3.31 -9.88 1.05
N ASN A 330 2.74 -10.24 2.22
CA ASN A 330 3.09 -11.41 3.06
C ASN A 330 2.78 -12.78 2.48
N SER A 331 3.73 -13.71 2.64
CA SER A 331 3.52 -14.88 3.51
C SER A 331 4.80 -15.71 3.68
N ASN A 332 5.05 -16.15 4.92
CA ASN A 332 4.68 -17.53 5.26
C ASN A 332 4.46 -17.73 6.76
N GLY A 333 3.22 -17.44 7.19
CA GLY A 333 2.34 -18.49 7.67
C GLY A 333 1.11 -18.49 6.75
N ASP A 334 0.74 -19.64 6.20
CA ASP A 334 -0.32 -19.86 5.19
C ASP A 334 0.01 -19.45 3.74
N ILE A 335 0.78 -20.31 3.04
CA ILE A 335 1.03 -20.38 1.57
C ILE A 335 -0.26 -20.26 0.70
N LYS A 336 -1.46 -20.23 1.29
CA LYS A 336 -2.75 -20.17 0.60
C LYS A 336 -3.30 -18.75 0.39
N SER A 337 -2.89 -17.71 1.14
CA SER A 337 -3.53 -16.39 1.07
C SER A 337 -2.95 -15.44 0.00
N ALA A 338 -1.63 -15.46 -0.23
CA ALA A 338 -0.99 -14.63 -1.26
C ALA A 338 -1.49 -14.95 -2.69
N ALA A 339 -1.62 -16.24 -3.00
CA ALA A 339 -2.22 -16.72 -4.24
C ALA A 339 -3.71 -16.33 -4.40
N GLN A 340 -4.41 -16.08 -3.28
CA GLN A 340 -5.81 -15.69 -3.26
C GLN A 340 -6.01 -14.19 -3.55
N ASP A 341 -5.10 -13.35 -3.06
CA ASP A 341 -4.87 -11.93 -3.39
C ASP A 341 -4.85 -11.58 -4.89
N ASP A 342 -3.83 -12.11 -5.58
CA ASP A 342 -3.60 -11.90 -7.01
C ASP A 342 -4.73 -12.51 -7.85
N ASP A 343 -5.27 -13.63 -7.40
CA ASP A 343 -6.45 -14.27 -7.97
C ASP A 343 -7.71 -13.37 -7.82
N VAL A 344 -7.92 -12.67 -6.70
CA VAL A 344 -9.07 -11.77 -6.51
C VAL A 344 -9.00 -10.56 -7.45
N ASN A 345 -7.84 -9.92 -7.60
CA ASN A 345 -7.70 -8.79 -8.54
C ASN A 345 -7.87 -9.22 -10.00
N ILE A 346 -7.37 -10.41 -10.37
CA ILE A 346 -7.61 -11.00 -11.70
C ILE A 346 -9.10 -11.31 -11.89
N LYS A 347 -9.76 -11.90 -10.89
CA LYS A 347 -11.21 -12.17 -10.89
C LYS A 347 -12.02 -10.89 -11.05
N ILE A 348 -11.68 -9.82 -10.33
CA ILE A 348 -12.33 -8.51 -10.44
C ILE A 348 -12.13 -7.94 -11.85
N LYS A 349 -10.90 -7.92 -12.39
CA LYS A 349 -10.65 -7.44 -13.76
C LYS A 349 -11.47 -8.19 -14.81
N LYS A 350 -11.59 -9.51 -14.68
CA LYS A 350 -12.45 -10.35 -15.54
C LYS A 350 -13.92 -9.96 -15.42
N ILE A 351 -14.42 -9.72 -14.20
CA ILE A 351 -15.80 -9.26 -13.99
C ILE A 351 -16.00 -7.87 -14.60
N LEU A 352 -15.05 -6.97 -14.47
CA LEU A 352 -15.17 -5.57 -14.89
C LEU A 352 -15.18 -5.37 -16.41
N SER A 353 -14.62 -6.29 -17.19
CA SER A 353 -14.54 -6.15 -18.65
C SER A 353 -15.90 -6.16 -19.37
N GLN A 354 -16.98 -6.57 -18.68
CA GLN A 354 -18.33 -6.61 -19.25
C GLN A 354 -19.19 -5.37 -18.93
N PHE A 355 -18.66 -4.41 -18.16
CA PHE A 355 -19.47 -3.29 -17.66
C PHE A 355 -19.23 -1.98 -18.43
N PRO A 356 -20.26 -1.11 -18.53
CA PRO A 356 -20.08 0.26 -18.97
C PRO A 356 -19.17 1.05 -18.03
N LYS A 357 -18.83 2.28 -18.43
CA LYS A 357 -17.92 3.16 -17.69
C LYS A 357 -18.33 3.30 -16.22
N ILE A 358 -17.38 3.04 -15.32
CA ILE A 358 -17.52 3.22 -13.87
C ILE A 358 -16.67 4.42 -13.48
N LYS A 359 -17.25 5.41 -12.81
CA LYS A 359 -16.53 6.61 -12.36
C LYS A 359 -15.68 6.32 -11.12
N TYR A 360 -16.32 5.73 -10.12
CA TYR A 360 -15.66 5.21 -8.92
C TYR A 360 -16.29 3.89 -8.53
N GLY A 361 -15.55 3.01 -7.88
CA GLY A 361 -16.12 1.80 -7.31
C GLY A 361 -15.14 1.05 -6.43
N PHE A 362 -15.67 0.12 -5.65
CA PHE A 362 -14.87 -0.72 -4.77
C PHE A 362 -15.48 -2.11 -4.62
N ALA A 363 -14.63 -3.07 -4.29
CA ALA A 363 -14.96 -4.42 -3.92
C ALA A 363 -14.85 -4.63 -2.40
N TYR A 364 -15.68 -5.53 -1.88
CA TYR A 364 -15.70 -5.89 -0.46
C TYR A 364 -16.29 -7.28 -0.22
N GLY A 365 -16.36 -7.68 1.05
CA GLY A 365 -16.99 -8.93 1.48
C GLY A 365 -16.00 -10.08 1.63
N SER A 366 -16.51 -11.27 1.96
CA SER A 366 -15.69 -12.44 2.29
C SER A 366 -14.95 -13.04 1.10
N GLY A 367 -15.32 -12.68 -0.14
CA GLY A 367 -14.59 -13.05 -1.37
C GLY A 367 -13.48 -12.09 -1.77
N VAL A 368 -13.31 -10.99 -1.03
CA VAL A 368 -12.27 -9.97 -1.25
C VAL A 368 -11.36 -9.83 -0.03
N ILE A 369 -11.90 -10.14 1.16
CA ILE A 369 -11.19 -10.08 2.44
C ILE A 369 -11.54 -11.38 3.17
N SER A 370 -10.58 -12.29 3.32
CA SER A 370 -10.78 -13.60 3.94
C SER A 370 -11.29 -13.46 5.39
N GLN A 371 -12.34 -14.20 5.71
CA GLN A 371 -12.92 -14.26 7.06
C GLN A 371 -12.68 -15.65 7.64
N LYS A 372 -11.81 -15.79 8.65
CA LYS A 372 -11.70 -17.05 9.42
C LYS A 372 -13.04 -17.30 10.14
N GLY A 373 -13.59 -18.50 9.98
CA GLY A 373 -14.86 -18.93 10.62
C GLY A 373 -15.99 -19.39 9.67
N TYR A 374 -15.79 -19.38 8.35
CA TYR A 374 -16.71 -20.01 7.37
C TYR A 374 -16.22 -21.39 6.88
N GLU A 375 -15.18 -21.94 7.51
CA GLU A 375 -14.51 -23.17 7.07
C GLU A 375 -15.14 -24.48 7.61
N SER A 376 -16.24 -24.39 8.35
CA SER A 376 -17.01 -25.57 8.76
C SER A 376 -18.39 -25.58 8.08
N ASN A 377 -18.58 -26.51 7.14
CA ASN A 377 -19.86 -27.01 6.61
C ASN A 377 -20.54 -26.35 5.38
N SER A 378 -19.86 -25.67 4.46
CA SER A 378 -20.50 -25.45 3.15
C SER A 378 -19.56 -25.44 1.94
N ASN A 379 -19.90 -26.26 0.94
CA ASN A 379 -19.38 -26.27 -0.44
C ASN A 379 -19.64 -24.94 -1.21
N LYS A 380 -19.62 -23.78 -0.55
CA LYS A 380 -20.03 -22.49 -1.12
C LYS A 380 -18.80 -21.60 -1.31
N GLN A 381 -18.37 -21.45 -2.57
CA GLN A 381 -17.33 -20.50 -2.97
C GLN A 381 -17.66 -19.07 -2.50
N PRO A 382 -16.72 -18.28 -1.96
CA PRO A 382 -17.00 -16.94 -1.46
C PRO A 382 -17.46 -15.99 -2.59
N MET A 383 -18.38 -15.07 -2.27
CA MET A 383 -18.98 -14.11 -3.23
C MET A 383 -18.24 -12.78 -3.17
N ILE A 384 -17.94 -12.19 -4.34
CA ILE A 384 -17.36 -10.85 -4.46
C ILE A 384 -18.49 -9.81 -4.46
N ASP A 385 -18.46 -8.86 -3.53
CA ASP A 385 -19.43 -7.78 -3.47
C ASP A 385 -18.83 -6.49 -4.07
N LEU A 386 -19.48 -5.91 -5.07
CA LEU A 386 -19.03 -4.70 -5.76
C LEU A 386 -19.99 -3.53 -5.54
N VAL A 387 -19.48 -2.31 -5.55
CA VAL A 387 -20.26 -1.07 -5.66
C VAL A 387 -19.69 -0.23 -6.80
N PHE A 388 -20.57 0.22 -7.70
CA PHE A 388 -20.28 1.13 -8.79
C PHE A 388 -20.97 2.47 -8.52
N ALA A 389 -20.16 3.50 -8.34
CA ALA A 389 -20.59 4.88 -8.33
C ALA A 389 -20.47 5.45 -9.76
N VAL A 390 -21.60 5.83 -10.34
CA VAL A 390 -21.71 6.22 -11.75
C VAL A 390 -22.18 7.67 -11.88
N GLU A 391 -21.82 8.33 -12.98
CA GLU A 391 -22.18 9.74 -13.20
C GLU A 391 -23.70 9.92 -13.36
N ASN A 392 -24.31 9.08 -14.19
CA ASN A 392 -25.75 9.09 -14.46
C ASN A 392 -26.27 7.65 -14.44
N SER A 393 -27.11 7.33 -13.46
CA SER A 393 -27.60 5.97 -13.25
C SER A 393 -28.50 5.47 -14.38
N GLU A 394 -29.32 6.35 -14.97
CA GLU A 394 -30.23 6.01 -16.07
C GLU A 394 -29.48 5.65 -17.34
N GLN A 395 -28.52 6.49 -17.74
CA GLN A 395 -27.66 6.22 -18.88
C GLN A 395 -26.82 4.95 -18.67
N TRP A 396 -26.26 4.79 -17.47
CA TRP A 396 -25.48 3.59 -17.15
C TRP A 396 -26.35 2.32 -17.21
N HIS A 397 -27.56 2.36 -16.65
CA HIS A 397 -28.48 1.23 -16.73
C HIS A 397 -28.91 0.93 -18.15
N LYS A 398 -29.16 1.95 -18.99
CA LYS A 398 -29.46 1.77 -20.42
C LYS A 398 -28.35 1.02 -21.16
N GLU A 399 -27.09 1.39 -20.92
CA GLU A 399 -25.94 0.71 -21.53
C GLU A 399 -25.76 -0.70 -20.97
N ASN A 400 -25.88 -0.86 -19.65
CA ASN A 400 -25.70 -2.16 -19.01
C ASN A 400 -26.86 -3.13 -19.32
N ILE A 401 -28.08 -2.66 -19.55
CA ILE A 401 -29.21 -3.51 -20.00
C ILE A 401 -28.96 -4.04 -21.41
N LYS A 402 -28.33 -3.24 -22.29
CA LYS A 402 -27.96 -3.70 -23.64
C LYS A 402 -26.88 -4.79 -23.60
N GLN A 403 -25.91 -4.67 -22.70
CA GLN A 403 -24.77 -5.60 -22.61
C GLN A 403 -25.08 -6.83 -21.75
N ASN A 404 -25.78 -6.63 -20.64
CA ASN A 404 -25.98 -7.61 -19.58
C ASN A 404 -27.45 -7.64 -19.10
N PHE A 405 -28.37 -7.86 -20.04
CA PHE A 405 -29.82 -7.86 -19.78
C PHE A 405 -30.21 -8.86 -18.67
N ASP A 406 -29.57 -10.02 -18.67
CA ASP A 406 -29.78 -11.16 -17.76
C ASP A 406 -29.32 -10.90 -16.31
N HIS A 407 -28.53 -9.85 -16.07
CA HIS A 407 -28.19 -9.42 -14.71
C HIS A 407 -29.41 -8.89 -13.95
N TYR A 408 -30.38 -8.33 -14.66
CA TYR A 408 -31.55 -7.70 -14.08
C TYR A 408 -32.70 -8.70 -13.89
N SER A 409 -33.63 -8.35 -13.02
CA SER A 409 -34.90 -9.07 -12.90
C SER A 409 -35.88 -8.64 -14.00
N PHE A 410 -37.15 -9.04 -13.83
CA PHE A 410 -38.24 -8.65 -14.72
C PHE A 410 -38.37 -7.12 -14.92
N LEU A 411 -37.76 -6.31 -14.05
CA LEU A 411 -37.75 -4.85 -14.18
C LEU A 411 -37.06 -4.34 -15.45
N ALA A 412 -36.09 -5.07 -16.01
CA ALA A 412 -35.42 -4.65 -17.25
C ALA A 412 -36.36 -4.64 -18.48
N TYR A 413 -37.44 -5.44 -18.47
CA TYR A 413 -38.45 -5.42 -19.55
C TYR A 413 -39.22 -4.09 -19.61
N PHE A 414 -39.22 -3.31 -18.52
CA PHE A 414 -39.85 -1.99 -18.45
C PHE A 414 -38.85 -0.83 -18.69
N GLY A 415 -37.63 -1.15 -19.15
CA GLY A 415 -36.62 -0.16 -19.53
C GLY A 415 -35.82 0.43 -18.36
N GLU A 416 -34.82 1.23 -18.71
CA GLU A 416 -33.86 1.85 -17.79
C GLU A 416 -34.52 2.78 -16.77
N SER A 417 -35.53 3.56 -17.18
CA SER A 417 -36.16 4.57 -16.31
C SER A 417 -36.88 3.92 -15.12
N THR A 418 -37.45 2.72 -15.33
CA THR A 418 -38.09 1.94 -14.25
C THR A 418 -37.04 1.47 -13.25
N VAL A 419 -35.92 0.93 -13.72
CA VAL A 419 -34.81 0.49 -12.86
C VAL A 419 -34.24 1.66 -12.06
N THR A 420 -34.01 2.81 -12.71
CA THR A 420 -33.52 4.03 -12.05
C THR A 420 -34.51 4.57 -11.01
N THR A 421 -35.81 4.53 -11.30
CA THR A 421 -36.84 4.95 -10.33
C THR A 421 -36.77 4.08 -9.07
N VAL A 422 -36.63 2.76 -9.24
CA VAL A 422 -36.44 1.83 -8.13
C VAL A 422 -35.08 2.04 -7.43
N GLN A 423 -34.02 2.36 -8.17
CA GLN A 423 -32.70 2.69 -7.61
C GLN A 423 -32.81 3.85 -6.63
N LYS A 424 -33.48 4.95 -7.02
CA LYS A 424 -33.61 6.19 -6.23
C LYS A 424 -34.36 5.98 -4.90
N MET A 425 -35.11 4.89 -4.76
CA MET A 425 -35.70 4.49 -3.48
C MET A 425 -34.64 3.84 -2.57
N ALA A 426 -34.82 3.89 -1.25
CA ALA A 426 -34.04 3.13 -0.25
C ALA A 426 -32.51 3.18 -0.44
N ALA A 427 -31.83 4.10 0.26
CA ALA A 427 -30.37 4.29 0.19
C ALA A 427 -29.80 4.55 -1.24
N LYS A 428 -30.68 4.81 -2.21
CA LYS A 428 -30.36 5.21 -3.60
C LYS A 428 -29.46 4.23 -4.37
N VAL A 429 -29.42 2.96 -3.95
CA VAL A 429 -28.55 1.93 -4.54
C VAL A 429 -29.35 0.75 -5.08
N TYR A 430 -29.08 0.32 -6.30
CA TYR A 430 -29.71 -0.83 -6.94
C TYR A 430 -28.74 -2.01 -7.04
N TYR A 431 -29.10 -3.15 -6.47
CA TYR A 431 -28.25 -4.35 -6.48
C TYR A 431 -28.74 -5.39 -7.48
N ASN A 432 -27.82 -5.83 -8.35
CA ASN A 432 -27.96 -7.07 -9.10
C ASN A 432 -27.21 -8.18 -8.34
N THR A 433 -27.87 -9.33 -8.14
CA THR A 433 -27.39 -10.40 -7.25
C THR A 433 -27.49 -11.77 -7.93
N LEU A 434 -26.88 -12.78 -7.32
CA LEU A 434 -26.86 -14.17 -7.82
C LEU A 434 -26.17 -14.30 -9.20
N LEU A 435 -25.17 -13.47 -9.47
CA LEU A 435 -24.45 -13.47 -10.73
C LEU A 435 -23.25 -14.41 -10.68
N ASN A 436 -22.90 -14.94 -11.84
CA ASN A 436 -21.74 -15.79 -12.03
C ASN A 436 -21.08 -15.46 -13.36
N TYR A 437 -19.79 -15.19 -13.34
CA TYR A 437 -19.00 -14.95 -14.54
C TYR A 437 -17.73 -15.79 -14.49
N ASN A 438 -17.57 -16.72 -15.45
CA ASN A 438 -16.43 -17.65 -15.51
C ASN A 438 -16.17 -18.40 -14.19
N GLY A 439 -17.24 -18.86 -13.52
CA GLY A 439 -17.17 -19.59 -12.26
C GLY A 439 -17.00 -18.70 -11.02
N ILE A 440 -16.97 -17.37 -11.18
CA ILE A 440 -16.82 -16.41 -10.08
C ILE A 440 -18.19 -15.87 -9.70
N ARG A 441 -18.62 -16.12 -8.45
CA ARG A 441 -19.88 -15.58 -7.93
C ARG A 441 -19.70 -14.14 -7.48
N TYR A 442 -20.57 -13.24 -7.93
CA TYR A 442 -20.52 -11.84 -7.54
C TYR A 442 -21.90 -11.19 -7.45
N LYS A 443 -21.94 -10.03 -6.82
CA LYS A 443 -23.06 -9.09 -6.87
C LYS A 443 -22.50 -7.68 -7.02
N TYR A 444 -23.25 -6.78 -7.64
CA TYR A 444 -22.86 -5.38 -7.73
C TYR A 444 -24.03 -4.46 -7.42
N GLY A 445 -23.73 -3.39 -6.69
CA GLY A 445 -24.65 -2.28 -6.43
C GLY A 445 -24.30 -1.09 -7.31
N VAL A 446 -25.29 -0.41 -7.87
CA VAL A 446 -25.14 0.84 -8.63
C VAL A 446 -25.72 1.98 -7.82
N ILE A 447 -24.97 3.07 -7.68
CA ILE A 447 -25.36 4.31 -7.00
C ILE A 447 -24.86 5.50 -7.82
N GLU A 448 -25.55 6.64 -7.79
CA GLU A 448 -25.01 7.85 -8.40
C GLU A 448 -23.82 8.38 -7.58
N TYR A 449 -22.80 8.88 -8.26
CA TYR A 449 -21.57 9.35 -7.63
C TYR A 449 -21.84 10.44 -6.59
N ASN A 450 -22.71 11.40 -6.92
CA ASN A 450 -23.10 12.48 -6.01
C ASN A 450 -23.93 11.98 -4.82
N ASP A 451 -24.80 11.00 -5.02
CA ASP A 451 -25.58 10.39 -3.93
C ASP A 451 -24.67 9.69 -2.91
N LEU A 452 -23.59 9.04 -3.37
CA LEU A 452 -22.59 8.44 -2.48
C LEU A 452 -21.82 9.51 -1.71
N LEU A 453 -21.38 10.59 -2.38
CA LEU A 453 -20.71 11.71 -1.72
C LEU A 453 -21.60 12.37 -0.66
N ASP A 454 -22.88 12.55 -0.94
CA ASP A 454 -23.85 13.11 0.01
C ASP A 454 -24.04 12.19 1.22
N ASP A 455 -24.17 10.87 1.01
CA ASP A 455 -24.28 9.91 2.12
C ASP A 455 -23.02 9.91 3.00
N LEU A 456 -21.83 10.07 2.43
CA LEU A 456 -20.56 10.22 3.18
C LEU A 456 -20.48 11.52 3.98
N LYS A 457 -21.06 12.61 3.46
CA LYS A 457 -21.06 13.95 4.10
C LYS A 457 -22.16 14.10 5.15
N ASN A 458 -23.26 13.37 5.00
CA ASN A 458 -24.50 13.64 5.76
C ASN A 458 -25.02 12.45 6.59
N TRP A 459 -24.60 11.22 6.28
CA TRP A 459 -25.20 9.98 6.80
C TRP A 459 -26.73 9.95 6.61
N ASP A 460 -27.17 10.14 5.37
CA ASP A 460 -28.60 10.12 5.06
C ASP A 460 -29.22 8.74 5.22
N SER A 461 -28.50 7.71 4.79
CA SER A 461 -28.86 6.30 4.91
C SER A 461 -27.87 5.50 5.75
N LEU A 462 -26.61 5.94 5.80
CA LEU A 462 -25.50 5.20 6.41
C LEU A 462 -25.28 3.80 5.80
N TYR A 463 -25.81 3.55 4.60
CA TYR A 463 -25.84 2.21 4.02
C TYR A 463 -24.51 1.88 3.30
N ILE A 464 -24.14 2.68 2.30
CA ILE A 464 -22.84 2.52 1.60
C ILE A 464 -21.73 3.24 2.36
N SER A 465 -21.98 4.45 2.88
CA SER A 465 -21.02 5.15 3.74
C SER A 465 -20.63 4.31 4.97
N GLY A 466 -21.60 3.60 5.57
CA GLY A 466 -21.34 2.64 6.64
C GLY A 466 -20.39 1.52 6.21
N ARG A 467 -20.45 1.06 4.95
CA ARG A 467 -19.47 0.08 4.42
C ARG A 467 -18.08 0.69 4.29
N MET A 468 -17.96 1.94 3.86
CA MET A 468 -16.69 2.65 3.65
C MET A 468 -15.96 3.08 4.93
N MET A 469 -16.54 2.78 6.11
CA MET A 469 -15.84 2.80 7.41
C MET A 469 -14.98 1.55 7.65
N LYS A 470 -15.17 0.51 6.85
CA LYS A 470 -14.39 -0.73 6.94
C LYS A 470 -13.47 -0.83 5.73
N PRO A 471 -12.43 -1.69 5.79
CA PRO A 471 -11.54 -1.87 4.65
C PRO A 471 -12.31 -2.25 3.38
N ILE A 472 -11.96 -1.61 2.28
CA ILE A 472 -12.47 -1.85 0.93
C ILE A 472 -11.27 -2.03 -0.01
N LEU A 473 -11.52 -2.58 -1.19
CA LEU A 473 -10.55 -2.66 -2.27
C LEU A 473 -11.06 -1.80 -3.44
N ASP A 474 -10.42 -0.68 -3.74
CA ASP A 474 -10.83 0.16 -4.87
C ASP A 474 -10.66 -0.59 -6.20
N LEU A 475 -11.58 -0.34 -7.14
CA LEU A 475 -11.52 -1.01 -8.42
C LEU A 475 -10.41 -0.42 -9.30
N PRO A 476 -9.73 -1.23 -10.12
CA PRO A 476 -8.63 -0.75 -10.98
C PRO A 476 -9.10 0.16 -12.13
N VAL A 477 -10.41 0.34 -12.31
CA VAL A 477 -11.03 1.12 -13.39
C VAL A 477 -11.50 2.52 -12.95
N CYS A 478 -11.31 2.88 -11.68
CA CYS A 478 -11.74 4.18 -11.14
C CYS A 478 -11.03 5.34 -11.84
N GLU A 479 -11.76 6.42 -12.08
CA GLU A 479 -11.18 7.69 -12.53
C GLU A 479 -10.34 8.30 -11.40
N GLN A 480 -9.18 8.85 -11.75
CA GLN A 480 -8.19 9.28 -10.74
C GLN A 480 -8.67 10.46 -9.88
N ASP A 481 -9.39 11.40 -10.49
CA ASP A 481 -10.01 12.54 -9.83
C ASP A 481 -11.14 12.10 -8.90
N ALA A 482 -12.03 11.21 -9.36
CA ALA A 482 -13.10 10.63 -8.58
C ALA A 482 -12.57 9.81 -7.39
N LEU A 483 -11.51 9.02 -7.61
CA LEU A 483 -10.82 8.27 -6.56
C LEU A 483 -10.29 9.22 -5.47
N SER A 484 -9.58 10.27 -5.87
CA SER A 484 -8.99 11.25 -4.96
C SER A 484 -10.05 12.02 -4.16
N GLU A 485 -11.13 12.47 -4.81
CA GLU A 485 -12.24 13.14 -4.15
C GLU A 485 -12.99 12.21 -3.18
N MET A 486 -13.28 10.99 -3.60
CA MET A 486 -14.02 10.03 -2.78
C MET A 486 -13.26 9.66 -1.50
N HIS A 487 -11.95 9.39 -1.60
CA HIS A 487 -11.12 9.20 -0.40
C HIS A 487 -11.08 10.47 0.45
N SER A 488 -11.03 11.62 -0.21
CA SER A 488 -10.98 12.90 0.49
C SER A 488 -12.18 13.12 1.39
N VAL A 489 -13.36 12.94 0.82
CA VAL A 489 -14.63 13.05 1.52
C VAL A 489 -14.80 11.93 2.54
N ASN A 490 -14.44 10.69 2.21
CA ASN A 490 -14.57 9.56 3.13
C ASN A 490 -13.73 9.78 4.40
N SER A 491 -12.48 10.22 4.28
CA SER A 491 -11.62 10.43 5.45
C SER A 491 -11.97 11.70 6.24
N SER A 492 -12.16 12.83 5.54
CA SER A 492 -12.44 14.12 6.20
C SER A 492 -13.84 14.22 6.80
N LYS A 493 -14.81 13.43 6.30
CA LYS A 493 -16.19 13.39 6.80
C LYS A 493 -16.50 12.03 7.43
N ASN A 494 -16.78 11.01 6.63
CA ASN A 494 -17.36 9.75 7.10
C ASN A 494 -16.55 9.03 8.19
N GLN A 495 -15.23 8.88 8.02
CA GLN A 495 -14.35 8.22 8.99
C GLN A 495 -14.14 9.10 10.23
N THR A 496 -14.04 10.43 10.05
CA THR A 496 -13.99 11.38 11.18
C THR A 496 -15.28 11.32 12.01
N PHE A 497 -16.45 11.28 11.36
CA PHE A 497 -17.74 11.07 12.02
C PHE A 497 -17.78 9.76 12.80
N ALA A 498 -17.26 8.68 12.24
CA ALA A 498 -17.21 7.38 12.89
C ALA A 498 -16.33 7.40 14.15
N ILE A 499 -15.16 8.05 14.11
CA ILE A 499 -14.30 8.25 15.29
C ILE A 499 -15.07 9.06 16.34
N THR A 500 -15.61 10.23 15.98
CA THR A 500 -16.34 11.10 16.92
C THR A 500 -17.49 10.36 17.60
N CYS A 501 -18.32 9.66 16.83
CA CYS A 501 -19.43 8.87 17.38
C CYS A 501 -18.91 7.76 18.31
N ALA A 502 -17.83 7.06 17.94
CA ALA A 502 -17.25 6.02 18.76
C ALA A 502 -16.72 6.57 20.10
N LEU A 503 -15.98 7.67 20.09
CA LEU A 503 -15.47 8.33 21.30
C LEU A 503 -16.60 8.73 22.26
N MET A 504 -17.71 9.27 21.72
CA MET A 504 -18.89 9.62 22.52
C MET A 504 -19.65 8.42 23.10
N MET A 505 -19.37 7.20 22.65
CA MET A 505 -20.01 5.97 23.14
C MET A 505 -19.07 5.09 23.97
N LEU A 506 -17.76 5.33 23.90
CA LEU A 506 -16.74 4.56 24.60
C LEU A 506 -16.52 5.09 26.03
N PRO A 507 -16.06 4.23 26.95
CA PRO A 507 -15.68 4.65 28.29
C PRO A 507 -14.45 5.58 28.29
N LYS A 508 -14.07 6.10 29.46
CA LYS A 508 -12.91 6.99 29.61
C LYS A 508 -11.59 6.34 29.17
N GLN A 509 -11.43 5.03 29.38
CA GLN A 509 -10.26 4.27 28.95
C GLN A 509 -10.71 3.11 28.07
N PHE A 510 -10.07 2.91 26.92
CA PHE A 510 -10.40 1.85 25.99
C PHE A 510 -9.20 1.44 25.14
N SER A 511 -9.24 0.21 24.61
CA SER A 511 -8.23 -0.32 23.69
C SER A 511 -8.54 0.01 22.23
N GLU A 512 -7.55 -0.15 21.37
CA GLU A 512 -7.67 -0.12 19.91
C GLU A 512 -8.75 -1.07 19.42
N TYR A 513 -8.78 -2.30 19.94
CA TYR A 513 -9.81 -3.26 19.59
C TYR A 513 -11.21 -2.70 19.88
N GLN A 514 -11.43 -2.14 21.07
CA GLN A 514 -12.71 -1.55 21.46
C GLN A 514 -13.10 -0.37 20.57
N LEU A 515 -12.13 0.49 20.21
CA LEU A 515 -12.35 1.61 19.30
C LEU A 515 -12.80 1.13 17.90
N LEU A 516 -12.04 0.22 17.31
CA LEU A 516 -12.31 -0.29 15.95
C LEU A 516 -13.58 -1.13 15.90
N HIS A 517 -13.88 -1.86 16.98
CA HIS A 517 -15.15 -2.54 17.17
C HIS A 517 -16.32 -1.57 17.25
N GLN A 518 -16.19 -0.50 18.04
CA GLN A 518 -17.23 0.52 18.15
C GLN A 518 -17.48 1.19 16.80
N ILE A 519 -16.42 1.58 16.08
CA ILE A 519 -16.51 2.14 14.72
C ILE A 519 -17.22 1.18 13.76
N SER A 520 -16.84 -0.09 13.76
CA SER A 520 -17.45 -1.10 12.89
C SER A 520 -18.93 -1.33 13.24
N SER A 521 -19.27 -1.26 14.52
CA SER A 521 -20.63 -1.50 15.02
C SER A 521 -21.64 -0.44 14.57
N ILE A 522 -21.21 0.80 14.32
CA ILE A 522 -22.06 1.92 13.88
C ILE A 522 -22.95 1.52 12.70
N SER A 523 -22.35 0.89 11.69
CA SER A 523 -23.06 0.44 10.48
C SER A 523 -24.05 -0.73 10.68
N TYR A 524 -24.14 -1.28 11.88
CA TYR A 524 -25.03 -2.39 12.25
C TYR A 524 -26.01 -2.03 13.37
N MET A 525 -25.88 -0.86 13.99
CA MET A 525 -26.77 -0.43 15.07
C MET A 525 -28.21 -0.32 14.56
N GLY A 526 -29.13 -1.13 15.08
CA GLY A 526 -30.52 -1.14 14.61
C GLY A 526 -30.76 -1.87 13.28
N ASP A 527 -29.73 -2.49 12.69
CA ASP A 527 -29.87 -3.26 11.45
C ASP A 527 -30.75 -4.51 11.71
N ILE A 528 -31.89 -4.58 11.02
CA ILE A 528 -32.84 -5.69 11.15
C ILE A 528 -32.23 -7.05 10.81
N ARG A 529 -31.19 -7.09 9.96
CA ARG A 529 -30.51 -8.33 9.55
C ARG A 529 -29.74 -8.96 10.71
N MET A 530 -29.32 -8.17 11.70
CA MET A 530 -28.64 -8.66 12.90
C MET A 530 -29.58 -9.45 13.83
N LYS A 531 -30.91 -9.31 13.69
CA LYS A 531 -31.92 -10.01 14.51
C LYS A 531 -32.25 -11.44 14.05
N GLY A 532 -31.53 -11.98 13.06
CA GLY A 532 -31.76 -13.36 12.61
C GLY A 532 -31.17 -13.75 11.25
N GLY A 533 -30.53 -12.83 10.53
CA GLY A 533 -30.00 -13.01 9.18
C GLY A 533 -28.47 -12.90 9.03
N GLU A 534 -27.75 -12.54 10.08
CA GLU A 534 -26.30 -12.31 10.10
C GLU A 534 -25.63 -13.06 11.26
N ASN A 535 -24.32 -13.34 11.14
CA ASN A 535 -23.54 -13.97 12.22
C ASN A 535 -23.45 -13.02 13.44
N PRO A 536 -23.81 -13.45 14.67
CA PRO A 536 -23.69 -12.63 15.88
C PRO A 536 -22.29 -12.05 16.11
N ASN A 537 -21.24 -12.80 15.74
CA ASN A 537 -19.83 -12.39 15.86
C ASN A 537 -19.31 -11.63 14.64
N LYS A 538 -20.18 -11.20 13.71
CA LYS A 538 -19.76 -10.57 12.45
C LYS A 538 -18.86 -9.36 12.66
N ILE A 539 -19.18 -8.50 13.62
CA ILE A 539 -18.41 -7.27 13.88
C ILE A 539 -17.03 -7.63 14.44
N HIS A 540 -16.98 -8.52 15.43
CA HIS A 540 -15.74 -9.05 15.99
C HIS A 540 -14.84 -9.64 14.88
N ASN A 541 -15.39 -10.50 14.03
CA ASN A 541 -14.65 -11.14 12.95
C ASN A 541 -14.14 -10.13 11.90
N ILE A 542 -14.85 -9.04 11.65
CA ILE A 542 -14.37 -7.99 10.75
C ILE A 542 -13.12 -7.34 11.35
N VAL A 543 -13.18 -6.96 12.64
CA VAL A 543 -12.11 -6.20 13.29
C VAL A 543 -10.86 -7.03 13.49
N VAL A 544 -10.97 -8.22 14.07
CA VAL A 544 -9.79 -9.06 14.36
C VAL A 544 -9.03 -9.42 13.09
N ASN A 545 -9.74 -9.73 12.00
CA ASN A 545 -9.11 -10.07 10.72
C ASN A 545 -8.57 -8.86 9.95
N ASN A 546 -8.83 -7.62 10.41
CA ASN A 546 -8.44 -6.41 9.68
C ASN A 546 -7.82 -5.33 10.59
N ILE A 547 -7.36 -5.70 11.79
CA ILE A 547 -6.97 -4.72 12.81
C ILE A 547 -5.87 -3.80 12.29
N GLU A 548 -4.89 -4.34 11.57
CA GLU A 548 -3.79 -3.57 10.98
C GLU A 548 -4.25 -2.63 9.85
N SER A 549 -5.12 -3.12 8.96
CA SER A 549 -5.69 -2.28 7.89
C SER A 549 -6.56 -1.16 8.45
N MET A 550 -7.32 -1.45 9.51
CA MET A 550 -8.13 -0.43 10.19
C MET A 550 -7.26 0.55 10.97
N ARG A 551 -6.18 0.10 11.62
CA ARG A 551 -5.17 0.93 12.27
C ARG A 551 -4.57 1.94 11.28
N ALA A 552 -4.20 1.49 10.08
CA ALA A 552 -3.67 2.35 9.02
C ALA A 552 -4.67 3.42 8.55
N ILE A 553 -5.97 3.12 8.57
CA ILE A 553 -7.03 4.07 8.23
C ILE A 553 -7.23 5.09 9.36
N TYR A 554 -7.37 4.62 10.60
CA TYR A 554 -7.89 5.42 11.70
C TYR A 554 -6.83 6.16 12.51
N MET A 555 -5.64 5.58 12.71
CA MET A 555 -4.60 6.21 13.54
C MET A 555 -4.12 7.57 13.01
N PRO A 556 -3.91 7.78 11.69
CA PRO A 556 -3.55 9.10 11.17
C PRO A 556 -4.63 10.15 11.44
N LEU A 557 -5.91 9.79 11.30
CA LEU A 557 -7.04 10.68 11.56
C LEU A 557 -7.18 11.00 13.05
N ILE A 558 -6.97 10.01 13.92
CA ILE A 558 -6.98 10.19 15.38
C ILE A 558 -5.87 11.16 15.80
N LYS A 559 -4.63 10.90 15.38
CA LYS A 559 -3.49 11.76 15.70
C LYS A 559 -3.65 13.18 15.16
N LYS A 560 -4.28 13.34 13.99
CA LYS A 560 -4.49 14.65 13.37
C LYS A 560 -5.62 15.44 14.01
N ASN A 561 -6.78 14.82 14.21
CA ASN A 561 -8.03 15.52 14.54
C ASN A 561 -8.41 15.41 16.03
N PHE A 562 -7.83 14.46 16.78
CA PHE A 562 -8.27 14.12 18.14
C PHE A 562 -7.14 14.07 19.17
N ALA A 563 -5.91 14.47 18.82
CA ALA A 563 -4.77 14.44 19.75
C ALA A 563 -4.97 15.31 21.01
N SER A 564 -5.76 16.39 20.93
CA SER A 564 -6.11 17.22 22.09
C SER A 564 -7.10 16.54 23.04
N TYR A 565 -7.88 15.56 22.56
CA TYR A 565 -8.93 14.89 23.33
C TYR A 565 -8.52 13.50 23.83
N LEU A 566 -7.37 12.98 23.40
CA LEU A 566 -6.93 11.61 23.68
C LEU A 566 -5.46 11.56 24.09
N LYS A 567 -5.17 10.88 25.20
CA LYS A 567 -3.85 10.30 25.45
C LYS A 567 -3.79 8.95 24.75
N ILE A 568 -2.71 8.72 24.00
CA ILE A 568 -2.50 7.51 23.20
C ILE A 568 -1.22 6.85 23.68
N ASP A 569 -1.32 5.63 24.18
CA ASP A 569 -0.20 4.82 24.63
C ASP A 569 -0.17 3.53 23.80
N TYR A 570 0.99 3.08 23.34
CA TYR A 570 1.13 1.78 22.67
C TYR A 570 1.68 0.78 23.69
N SER A 571 1.03 -0.38 23.78
CA SER A 571 1.47 -1.47 24.64
C SER A 571 2.06 -2.59 23.79
N GLU A 572 3.34 -2.87 24.00
CA GLU A 572 4.03 -3.98 23.35
C GLU A 572 3.53 -5.35 23.87
N SER A 573 3.05 -5.39 25.11
CA SER A 573 2.64 -6.64 25.78
C SER A 573 1.41 -7.30 25.14
N ASP A 574 0.49 -6.51 24.61
CA ASP A 574 -0.73 -6.97 23.95
C ASP A 574 -0.88 -6.43 22.51
N ASN A 575 0.18 -5.82 21.98
CA ASN A 575 0.32 -5.35 20.60
C ASN A 575 -0.84 -4.44 20.13
N GLN A 576 -1.31 -3.56 21.00
CA GLN A 576 -2.41 -2.64 20.69
C GLN A 576 -2.23 -1.25 21.33
N TYR A 577 -2.89 -0.26 20.73
CA TYR A 577 -3.00 1.07 21.33
C TYR A 577 -4.02 1.09 22.47
N HIS A 578 -3.73 1.85 23.51
CA HIS A 578 -4.63 2.20 24.60
C HIS A 578 -4.89 3.70 24.57
N PHE A 579 -6.13 4.06 24.83
CA PHE A 579 -6.61 5.43 24.74
C PHE A 579 -7.22 5.85 26.06
N THR A 580 -6.90 7.06 26.49
CA THR A 580 -7.57 7.72 27.61
C THR A 580 -8.19 9.03 27.13
N GLN A 581 -9.50 9.18 27.32
CA GLN A 581 -10.20 10.43 27.01
C GLN A 581 -9.79 11.53 27.98
N LEU A 582 -9.32 12.63 27.41
CA LEU A 582 -8.92 13.86 28.11
C LEU A 582 -10.02 14.93 28.10
N ALA A 583 -10.97 14.81 27.15
CA ALA A 583 -12.13 15.69 27.07
C ALA A 583 -12.90 15.68 28.40
N SER A 584 -12.97 16.85 29.02
CA SER A 584 -13.54 17.00 30.37
C SER A 584 -14.32 18.29 30.55
N THR A 585 -14.14 19.27 29.67
CA THR A 585 -14.86 20.55 29.72
C THR A 585 -16.06 20.56 28.80
N GLN A 586 -17.03 21.46 29.05
CA GLN A 586 -18.17 21.62 28.14
C GLN A 586 -17.70 21.98 26.72
N LEU A 587 -16.67 22.83 26.62
CA LEU A 587 -16.12 23.29 25.34
C LEU A 587 -15.59 22.11 24.51
N ASP A 588 -14.87 21.18 25.13
CA ASP A 588 -14.36 19.98 24.45
C ASP A 588 -15.51 19.17 23.81
N TYR A 589 -16.62 18.98 24.54
CA TYR A 589 -17.78 18.26 24.02
C TYR A 589 -18.51 19.03 22.90
N PHE A 590 -18.56 20.36 22.95
CA PHE A 590 -19.12 21.18 21.88
C PHE A 590 -18.24 21.11 20.61
N GLU A 591 -16.92 21.19 20.76
CA GLU A 591 -15.97 21.06 19.65
C GLU A 591 -16.03 19.66 19.03
N MET A 592 -16.00 18.60 19.84
CA MET A 592 -16.19 17.24 19.35
C MET A 592 -17.55 17.07 18.66
N ALA A 593 -18.63 17.63 19.20
CA ALA A 593 -19.95 17.57 18.58
C ALA A 593 -19.99 18.28 17.22
N SER A 594 -19.14 19.28 16.97
CA SER A 594 -19.05 19.94 15.67
C SER A 594 -18.60 18.99 14.54
N LEU A 595 -17.84 17.95 14.92
CA LEU A 595 -17.32 16.87 14.08
C LEU A 595 -18.29 15.70 13.93
N LEU A 596 -19.55 15.83 14.36
CA LEU A 596 -20.59 14.82 14.14
C LEU A 596 -21.32 15.03 12.79
N PRO A 597 -21.93 13.97 12.23
CA PRO A 597 -22.84 14.09 11.10
C PRO A 597 -24.00 15.04 11.40
N PRO A 598 -24.53 15.78 10.42
CA PRO A 598 -25.51 16.84 10.66
C PRO A 598 -26.72 16.45 11.52
N LYS A 599 -27.34 15.29 11.26
CA LYS A 599 -28.51 14.80 12.01
C LYS A 599 -28.16 14.47 13.47
N ILE A 600 -27.08 13.72 13.68
CA ILE A 600 -26.61 13.34 15.03
C ILE A 600 -26.10 14.56 15.79
N ARG A 601 -25.39 15.45 15.12
CA ARG A 601 -24.90 16.72 15.67
C ARG A 601 -26.04 17.56 16.22
N SER A 602 -27.14 17.70 15.47
CA SER A 602 -28.30 18.46 15.93
C SER A 602 -28.88 17.87 17.22
N ASP A 603 -29.07 16.54 17.25
CA ASP A 603 -29.57 15.84 18.43
C ASP A 603 -28.65 16.03 19.65
N VAL A 604 -27.34 15.84 19.48
CA VAL A 604 -26.34 15.95 20.55
C VAL A 604 -26.22 17.40 21.05
N LEU A 605 -26.12 18.38 20.16
CA LEU A 605 -26.01 19.80 20.54
C LEU A 605 -27.25 20.30 21.27
N ASN A 606 -28.45 19.87 20.88
CA ASN A 606 -29.68 20.22 21.57
C ASN A 606 -29.70 19.70 23.01
N ASN A 607 -29.17 18.49 23.24
CA ASN A 607 -29.04 17.93 24.58
C ASN A 607 -27.97 18.64 25.42
N LEU A 608 -26.77 18.87 24.85
CA LEU A 608 -25.70 19.61 25.51
C LEU A 608 -26.19 20.99 25.97
N ARG A 609 -26.88 21.73 25.09
CA ARG A 609 -27.49 23.03 25.45
C ARG A 609 -28.54 22.93 26.55
N LYS A 610 -29.31 21.83 26.60
CA LYS A 610 -30.29 21.60 27.67
C LYS A 610 -29.62 21.31 29.01
N ASN A 611 -28.55 20.52 29.03
CA ASN A 611 -27.81 20.22 30.27
C ASN A 611 -27.10 21.45 30.84
N VAL A 612 -26.56 22.32 29.97
CA VAL A 612 -26.01 23.62 30.36
C VAL A 612 -27.06 24.48 31.07
N LYS A 613 -28.28 24.55 30.54
CA LYS A 613 -29.39 25.30 31.17
C LYS A 613 -29.82 24.73 32.53
N LEU A 614 -29.49 23.47 32.81
CA LEU A 614 -29.87 22.77 34.03
C LEU A 614 -28.73 22.66 35.06
N ASN A 615 -27.57 23.30 34.82
CA ASN A 615 -26.35 23.22 35.64
C ASN A 615 -25.82 21.79 35.88
N ASN A 616 -26.09 20.87 34.96
CA ASN A 616 -25.57 19.51 35.03
C ASN A 616 -24.16 19.44 34.46
N GLU A 617 -23.39 18.41 34.85
CA GLU A 617 -22.12 18.10 34.19
C GLU A 617 -22.34 17.93 32.67
N PRO A 618 -21.41 18.43 31.83
CA PRO A 618 -21.48 18.33 30.38
C PRO A 618 -21.23 16.91 29.91
N THR A 619 -22.23 16.04 30.09
CA THR A 619 -22.14 14.65 29.65
C THR A 619 -22.92 14.48 28.36
N VAL A 620 -22.29 13.85 27.37
CA VAL A 620 -22.99 13.32 26.19
C VAL A 620 -23.48 11.93 26.55
N SER A 621 -24.78 11.70 26.45
CA SER A 621 -25.34 10.36 26.66
C SER A 621 -24.97 9.46 25.49
N ALA A 622 -24.16 8.43 25.75
CA ALA A 622 -23.84 7.39 24.78
C ALA A 622 -25.11 6.75 24.18
N ASP A 623 -26.16 6.57 24.98
CA ASP A 623 -27.43 6.01 24.53
C ASP A 623 -28.16 6.91 23.54
N GLN A 624 -28.06 8.22 23.70
CA GLN A 624 -28.62 9.15 22.74
C GLN A 624 -27.93 9.03 21.38
N VAL A 625 -26.60 8.98 21.35
CA VAL A 625 -25.82 8.79 20.11
C VAL A 625 -26.21 7.45 19.46
N ARG A 626 -26.29 6.37 20.25
CA ARG A 626 -26.74 5.04 19.76
C ARG A 626 -28.13 5.09 19.15
N GLN A 627 -29.10 5.77 19.80
CA GLN A 627 -30.47 5.87 19.30
C GLN A 627 -30.55 6.64 17.98
N SER A 628 -29.83 7.75 17.85
CA SER A 628 -29.81 8.53 16.60
C SER A 628 -29.20 7.73 15.45
N ILE A 629 -28.09 7.02 15.68
CA ILE A 629 -27.49 6.12 14.67
C ILE A 629 -28.47 4.98 14.32
N SER A 630 -29.06 4.35 15.34
CA SER A 630 -29.97 3.21 15.17
C SER A 630 -31.22 3.55 14.35
N LYS A 631 -31.72 4.80 14.40
CA LYS A 631 -32.83 5.25 13.56
C LYS A 631 -32.45 5.31 12.07
N ILE A 632 -31.26 5.83 11.77
CA ILE A 632 -30.76 5.97 10.39
C ILE A 632 -30.56 4.58 9.77
N VAL A 633 -29.77 3.73 10.44
CA VAL A 633 -29.41 2.39 9.96
C VAL A 633 -30.61 1.45 9.95
N GLY A 634 -31.49 1.52 10.96
CA GLY A 634 -32.69 0.70 11.01
C GLY A 634 -33.65 1.00 9.86
N SER A 635 -33.87 2.29 9.57
CA SER A 635 -34.70 2.72 8.44
C SER A 635 -34.09 2.30 7.10
N SER A 636 -32.79 2.54 6.88
CA SER A 636 -32.14 2.19 5.62
C SER A 636 -32.07 0.69 5.39
N SER A 637 -31.70 -0.11 6.40
CA SER A 637 -31.62 -1.56 6.29
C SER A 637 -32.99 -2.21 6.04
N PHE A 638 -34.04 -1.75 6.72
CA PHE A 638 -35.41 -2.24 6.50
C PHE A 638 -35.87 -1.97 5.07
N ASN A 639 -35.78 -0.71 4.63
CA ASN A 639 -36.22 -0.30 3.30
C ASN A 639 -35.41 -0.98 2.19
N GLN A 640 -34.10 -1.15 2.37
CA GLN A 640 -33.26 -1.84 1.39
C GLN A 640 -33.56 -3.34 1.32
N SER A 641 -33.82 -3.98 2.46
CA SER A 641 -34.19 -5.40 2.51
C SER A 641 -35.54 -5.64 1.83
N ALA A 642 -36.53 -4.77 2.09
CA ALA A 642 -37.83 -4.81 1.42
C ALA A 642 -37.69 -4.61 -0.10
N LYS A 643 -36.91 -3.61 -0.53
CA LYS A 643 -36.59 -3.39 -1.95
C LYS A 643 -35.95 -4.63 -2.57
N GLY A 644 -34.96 -5.24 -1.92
CA GLY A 644 -34.28 -6.43 -2.44
C GLY A 644 -35.21 -7.63 -2.66
N VAL A 645 -36.20 -7.83 -1.79
CA VAL A 645 -37.21 -8.89 -1.96
C VAL A 645 -38.11 -8.61 -3.17
N LEU A 646 -38.51 -7.35 -3.35
CA LEU A 646 -39.35 -6.92 -4.48
C LEU A 646 -38.59 -7.03 -5.80
N THR A 647 -37.34 -6.57 -5.85
CA THR A 647 -36.56 -6.53 -7.10
C THR A 647 -36.01 -7.88 -7.52
N ALA A 648 -35.76 -8.82 -6.61
CA ALA A 648 -35.30 -10.16 -6.96
C ALA A 648 -36.38 -11.03 -7.65
N GLY A 649 -37.66 -10.67 -7.54
CA GLY A 649 -38.80 -11.44 -8.07
C GLY A 649 -39.16 -12.64 -7.18
N LEU A 650 -40.45 -12.98 -7.11
CA LEU A 650 -41.00 -14.03 -6.22
C LEU A 650 -40.27 -15.38 -6.33
N PHE A 651 -39.79 -15.77 -7.51
CA PHE A 651 -39.08 -17.04 -7.71
C PHE A 651 -37.63 -17.06 -7.18
N LYS A 652 -36.81 -16.03 -7.41
CA LYS A 652 -35.41 -15.98 -6.90
C LYS A 652 -35.34 -15.63 -5.42
N SER A 653 -36.32 -14.90 -4.88
CA SER A 653 -36.44 -14.63 -3.44
C SER A 653 -36.67 -15.91 -2.62
N VAL A 654 -37.50 -16.84 -3.12
CA VAL A 654 -37.70 -18.16 -2.51
C VAL A 654 -36.43 -18.99 -2.59
N GLU A 655 -35.71 -18.98 -3.72
CA GLU A 655 -34.43 -19.69 -3.84
C GLU A 655 -33.32 -19.10 -2.94
N TYR A 656 -33.26 -17.78 -2.79
CA TYR A 656 -32.32 -17.11 -1.88
C TYR A 656 -32.62 -17.43 -0.40
N ILE A 657 -33.89 -17.39 0.01
CA ILE A 657 -34.32 -17.77 1.37
C ILE A 657 -34.08 -19.26 1.60
N TYR A 658 -34.39 -20.13 0.63
CA TYR A 658 -34.17 -21.57 0.69
C TYR A 658 -32.68 -21.93 0.79
N ARG A 659 -31.81 -21.28 0.01
CA ARG A 659 -30.34 -21.46 0.06
C ARG A 659 -29.72 -20.95 1.36
N LYS A 660 -30.38 -20.02 2.07
CA LYS A 660 -29.95 -19.46 3.37
C LYS A 660 -30.47 -20.28 4.57
N LEU A 661 -31.65 -20.89 4.45
CA LEU A 661 -32.16 -21.86 5.43
C LEU A 661 -31.37 -23.18 5.40
N LYS A 662 -30.88 -23.60 4.23
CA LYS A 662 -30.07 -24.82 4.06
C LYS A 662 -28.65 -24.73 4.63
N SER A 663 -28.16 -23.54 5.01
CA SER A 663 -26.86 -23.38 5.72
C SER A 663 -26.99 -23.33 7.25
N LYS A 664 -28.17 -23.67 7.78
CA LYS A 664 -28.44 -23.82 9.22
C LYS A 664 -28.67 -25.28 9.65
N LYS A 665 -28.30 -26.25 8.81
CA LYS A 665 -28.19 -27.67 9.21
C LYS A 665 -26.74 -28.09 9.16
#